data_AF-A0A1X7R9N7-F1
#
_entry.id   AF-A0A1X7R9N7-F1
#
_cell.length_a   1.000
_cell.length_b   1.000
_cell.length_c   1.000
_cell.angle_alpha   90.00
_cell.angle_beta   90.00
_cell.angle_gamma   90.00
#
_symmetry.space_group_name_H-M   'P 1'
#
loop_
_entity.id
_entity.type
_entity.pdbx_description
1 polymer ?
#
loop_
_entity_poly.entity_id
_entity_poly.type
_entity_poly.pdbx_seq_one_letter_code
_entity_poly.pdbx_strand_id
1 'polypeptide(L)'
;MDQLTPTVKKRTVFESGGKTIIALSQDENRLIAANKNGITKILLLNKPEDEPEVIQVSENLTSLKALSNERFVLTTVKGDAFEYNYKGQRETLLLRTSLPLRDCSLIHNGKTIVFASDDLELVTVDLPEDSESADPSKRSKSNQILTLPDQISQLSYSFKTNILAVSLINGNVQFYSLSSAQPNKVHQLDKCVLPNSYQSFDKTGDTQEKKSNKLDELLDDDLSDLSDVENDDEKVTDPEFVDANRICTRITWHPTGLWFAAPSTTGTVKVFTLKNYSLTETLSAETSKKLIDVQFDTTNGEYIAAIDMDNRLTVWKWKTGETIYSKQFKHMQLTNLLWKSNGESLDIILGSWTGIITTVSNVAKSSSTKIDDKENHSDDNATKSTKNGLFVDSDDDEEGMTSAGGQINPNIDTVAMENDNDDNQEGADDDNMALFGDDNETNKRKYHFDDEDDFIDDDDNGGYIERNSSGNVRKSKSHKSGNFANVGFSNLSKFKYKPMSPGATPFAASDRRYLTMNNIGYVSTVRNNGQYSITVSFFDLGRFNEYHFEDLFGYDICFLNENGTLFAQSKTGQLHYRPHNTLHSTWTKLVSLAEGEIITSIASTSHRVIVGTSSGYCTSFNEYGLILSMEKVSPIVLLTAYDYRVFIIHYSPYHGISYSLFEQSPTKSVYYQRETSLPITLPNTLTDKNKVSDPDYDRFNSTGIKSVFFSLYGDPCVFGSDNVLLVLSKWRSNTECRWLPILDTDMEIWKMTGGKEDSDVHVWPLGLTYDTLNCVLVKGKKQWPEFPLPLPSEMEVKIPVLVKSQLLEEHKLKLKNDSEENEFDRDLNESDDDQGTNVEKEITVPVNIAAEEEYVRSKVLSSLLTDTIENDGEMYGNENDLLQALVGNFDKSLLRLFAVACSSQNTEKALSIVQELKQDRALTAAAKISERAEMMTLTKRINDLRETRFEQQINNI
;
A
#
# COMPACT_ATOMS: atom_id res chain seq x y z
N MET A 1 -0.60 -9.25 -63.95
CA MET A 1 -0.06 -8.37 -62.89
C MET A 1 -0.98 -8.57 -61.71
N ASP A 2 -0.63 -9.53 -60.87
CA ASP A 2 -1.68 -10.25 -60.17
C ASP A 2 -1.90 -9.58 -58.81
N GLN A 3 -3.10 -9.02 -58.66
CA GLN A 3 -3.60 -8.51 -57.40
C GLN A 3 -3.81 -9.71 -56.48
N LEU A 4 -3.06 -9.74 -55.38
CA LEU A 4 -3.37 -10.63 -54.27
C LEU A 4 -4.76 -10.27 -53.77
N THR A 5 -5.70 -11.21 -53.84
CA THR A 5 -7.05 -11.02 -53.31
C THR A 5 -7.04 -11.34 -51.82
N PRO A 6 -7.25 -10.36 -50.93
CA PRO A 6 -7.15 -10.56 -49.49
C PRO A 6 -8.32 -11.42 -49.00
N THR A 7 -8.00 -12.57 -48.40
CA THR A 7 -9.00 -13.53 -47.90
C THR A 7 -9.17 -13.41 -46.40
N VAL A 8 -10.39 -13.58 -45.89
CA VAL A 8 -10.69 -13.46 -44.45
C VAL A 8 -11.16 -14.81 -43.91
N LYS A 9 -10.44 -15.34 -42.92
CA LYS A 9 -10.79 -16.54 -42.17
C LYS A 9 -11.10 -16.15 -40.72
N LYS A 10 -12.26 -16.56 -40.20
CA LYS A 10 -12.60 -16.45 -38.77
C LYS A 10 -12.46 -17.82 -38.12
N ARG A 11 -11.85 -17.89 -36.93
CA ARG A 11 -11.80 -19.10 -36.08
C ARG A 11 -12.29 -18.73 -34.69
N THR A 12 -13.35 -19.35 -34.23
CA THR A 12 -13.76 -19.27 -32.81
C THR A 12 -12.73 -20.03 -31.98
N VAL A 13 -12.17 -19.38 -30.95
CA VAL A 13 -11.14 -19.95 -30.08
C VAL A 13 -11.64 -20.05 -28.63
N PHE A 14 -12.48 -19.10 -28.20
CA PHE A 14 -13.17 -19.11 -26.91
C PHE A 14 -14.67 -18.96 -27.11
N GLU A 15 -15.44 -20.02 -26.84
CA GLU A 15 -16.90 -20.04 -26.99
C GLU A 15 -17.62 -19.19 -25.91
N SER A 16 -16.97 -19.01 -24.75
CA SER A 16 -17.43 -18.13 -23.67
C SER A 16 -17.16 -16.63 -23.92
N GLY A 17 -16.58 -16.27 -25.07
CA GLY A 17 -16.22 -14.89 -25.39
C GLY A 17 -15.17 -14.29 -24.45
N GLY A 18 -15.19 -12.97 -24.27
CA GLY A 18 -14.28 -12.23 -23.42
C GLY A 18 -13.04 -11.68 -24.14
N LYS A 19 -12.43 -10.66 -23.52
CA LYS A 19 -11.21 -9.99 -23.98
C LYS A 19 -10.11 -11.01 -24.27
N THR A 20 -9.80 -11.21 -25.55
CA THR A 20 -8.74 -12.12 -26.01
C THR A 20 -7.59 -11.32 -26.60
N ILE A 21 -6.41 -11.35 -25.96
CA ILE A 21 -5.18 -10.75 -26.49
C ILE A 21 -4.36 -11.84 -27.21
N ILE A 22 -3.80 -11.49 -28.36
CA ILE A 22 -2.96 -12.39 -29.16
C ILE A 22 -1.49 -11.94 -29.19
N ALA A 23 -0.57 -12.91 -29.15
CA ALA A 23 0.88 -12.74 -29.36
C ALA A 23 1.42 -13.86 -30.27
N LEU A 24 2.52 -13.59 -30.98
CA LEU A 24 3.17 -14.54 -31.90
C LEU A 24 4.52 -14.99 -31.33
N SER A 25 4.89 -16.26 -31.52
CA SER A 25 6.21 -16.80 -31.19
C SER A 25 7.32 -16.25 -32.10
N GLN A 26 8.59 -16.38 -31.68
CA GLN A 26 9.75 -16.00 -32.50
C GLN A 26 9.77 -16.70 -33.88
N ASP A 27 9.35 -17.97 -33.96
CA ASP A 27 9.26 -18.74 -35.22
C ASP A 27 8.14 -18.26 -36.19
N GLU A 28 7.38 -17.23 -35.84
CA GLU A 28 6.10 -16.82 -36.49
C GLU A 28 5.04 -17.94 -36.66
N ASN A 29 5.24 -19.09 -36.01
CA ASN A 29 4.50 -20.32 -36.28
C ASN A 29 3.51 -20.73 -35.16
N ARG A 30 3.70 -20.27 -33.93
CA ARG A 30 2.76 -20.47 -32.82
C ARG A 30 2.07 -19.15 -32.47
N LEU A 31 0.74 -19.15 -32.51
CA LEU A 31 -0.10 -18.03 -32.07
C LEU A 31 -0.59 -18.33 -30.64
N ILE A 32 -0.20 -17.48 -29.70
CA ILE A 32 -0.63 -17.54 -28.30
C ILE A 32 -1.83 -16.63 -28.16
N ALA A 33 -2.99 -17.18 -27.80
CA ALA A 33 -4.22 -16.43 -27.56
C ALA A 33 -4.62 -16.56 -26.09
N ALA A 34 -4.49 -15.48 -25.32
CA ALA A 34 -4.82 -15.44 -23.90
C ALA A 34 -6.15 -14.71 -23.69
N ASN A 35 -7.08 -15.36 -22.98
CA ASN A 35 -8.40 -14.83 -22.68
C ASN A 35 -8.50 -14.43 -21.20
N LYS A 36 -9.15 -13.29 -20.94
CA LYS A 36 -9.38 -12.71 -19.61
C LYS A 36 -9.89 -13.70 -18.55
N ASN A 37 -10.66 -14.71 -18.97
CA ASN A 37 -11.24 -15.76 -18.12
C ASN A 37 -10.21 -16.85 -17.69
N GLY A 38 -8.92 -16.50 -17.59
CA GLY A 38 -7.88 -17.38 -17.07
C GLY A 38 -7.48 -18.56 -17.97
N ILE A 39 -7.70 -18.48 -19.28
CA ILE A 39 -7.37 -19.56 -20.23
C ILE A 39 -6.54 -19.01 -21.39
N THR A 40 -5.40 -19.64 -21.66
CA THR A 40 -4.59 -19.41 -22.86
C THR A 40 -4.63 -20.64 -23.77
N LYS A 41 -4.75 -20.42 -25.08
CA LYS A 41 -4.68 -21.46 -26.11
C LYS A 41 -3.54 -21.16 -27.08
N ILE A 42 -2.69 -22.14 -27.35
CA ILE A 42 -1.59 -22.04 -28.32
C ILE A 42 -1.98 -22.79 -29.60
N LEU A 43 -1.97 -22.06 -30.71
CA LEU A 43 -2.45 -22.50 -32.01
C LEU A 43 -1.26 -22.63 -32.98
N LEU A 44 -1.08 -23.81 -33.58
CA LEU A 44 -0.08 -24.06 -34.62
C LEU A 44 -0.57 -23.53 -35.97
N LEU A 45 0.11 -22.52 -36.52
CA LEU A 45 -0.31 -21.86 -37.75
C LEU A 45 0.06 -22.65 -39.01
N ASN A 46 1.10 -23.49 -38.95
CA ASN A 46 1.44 -24.46 -40.00
C ASN A 46 0.49 -25.67 -40.06
N LYS A 47 -0.28 -25.93 -38.98
CA LYS A 47 -1.22 -27.03 -38.87
C LYS A 47 -2.51 -26.56 -38.16
N PRO A 48 -3.40 -25.83 -38.86
CA PRO A 48 -4.59 -25.28 -38.24
C PRO A 48 -5.58 -26.36 -37.74
N GLU A 49 -5.53 -27.56 -38.30
CA GLU A 49 -6.39 -28.69 -37.94
C GLU A 49 -5.96 -29.43 -36.65
N ASP A 50 -4.72 -29.26 -36.18
CA ASP A 50 -4.28 -29.86 -34.91
C ASP A 50 -4.98 -29.16 -33.73
N GLU A 51 -5.31 -29.90 -32.66
CA GLU A 51 -5.94 -29.32 -31.46
C GLU A 51 -4.97 -28.35 -30.74
N PRO A 52 -5.46 -27.21 -30.23
CA PRO A 52 -4.61 -26.24 -29.55
C PRO A 52 -4.18 -26.73 -28.16
N GLU A 53 -2.93 -26.49 -27.80
CA GLU A 53 -2.44 -26.69 -26.43
C GLU A 53 -3.15 -25.68 -25.50
N VAL A 54 -3.83 -26.17 -24.45
CA VAL A 54 -4.63 -25.34 -23.52
C VAL A 54 -3.93 -25.23 -22.17
N ILE A 55 -3.83 -24.01 -21.65
CA ILE A 55 -3.10 -23.66 -20.43
C ILE A 55 -4.01 -22.80 -19.55
N GLN A 56 -4.12 -23.12 -18.27
CA GLN A 56 -4.75 -22.23 -17.28
C GLN A 56 -3.74 -21.17 -16.86
N VAL A 57 -4.16 -19.91 -16.83
CA VAL A 57 -3.34 -18.73 -16.49
C VAL A 57 -4.11 -17.81 -15.55
N SER A 58 -3.43 -16.83 -14.96
CA SER A 58 -4.11 -15.84 -14.11
C SER A 58 -5.16 -15.01 -14.88
N GLU A 59 -6.29 -14.76 -14.23
CA GLU A 59 -7.41 -13.98 -14.76
C GLU A 59 -7.08 -12.48 -14.88
N ASN A 60 -7.91 -11.74 -15.63
CA ASN A 60 -7.82 -10.28 -15.74
C ASN A 60 -6.46 -9.79 -16.26
N LEU A 61 -6.06 -10.33 -17.41
CA LEU A 61 -4.81 -10.02 -18.07
C LEU A 61 -4.83 -8.64 -18.77
N THR A 62 -3.71 -7.92 -18.66
CA THR A 62 -3.51 -6.56 -19.19
C THR A 62 -2.65 -6.57 -20.46
N SER A 63 -1.51 -7.25 -20.44
CA SER A 63 -0.62 -7.42 -21.60
C SER A 63 0.03 -8.81 -21.65
N LEU A 64 0.41 -9.23 -22.87
CA LEU A 64 0.93 -10.54 -23.23
C LEU A 64 2.14 -10.38 -24.18
N LYS A 65 3.24 -11.09 -23.92
CA LYS A 65 4.43 -11.15 -24.81
C LYS A 65 5.01 -12.56 -24.84
N ALA A 66 5.37 -13.07 -26.02
CA ALA A 66 6.18 -14.29 -26.12
C ALA A 66 7.66 -13.95 -25.88
N LEU A 67 8.36 -14.69 -25.02
CA LEU A 67 9.82 -14.57 -24.89
C LEU A 67 10.49 -15.38 -25.98
N SER A 68 10.07 -16.65 -26.10
CA SER A 68 10.65 -17.67 -26.98
C SER A 68 9.54 -18.49 -27.63
N ASN A 69 9.89 -19.59 -28.28
CA ASN A 69 8.90 -20.52 -28.82
C ASN A 69 8.17 -21.34 -27.74
N GLU A 70 8.69 -21.38 -26.51
CA GLU A 70 8.19 -22.23 -25.40
C GLU A 70 7.77 -21.44 -24.14
N ARG A 71 8.19 -20.17 -24.04
CA ARG A 71 7.98 -19.32 -22.86
C ARG A 71 7.23 -18.04 -23.24
N PHE A 72 6.21 -17.66 -22.47
CA PHE A 72 5.52 -16.36 -22.60
C PHE A 72 5.30 -15.68 -21.23
N VAL A 73 5.22 -14.34 -21.24
CA VAL A 73 4.87 -13.52 -20.06
C VAL A 73 3.47 -12.96 -20.23
N LEU A 74 2.73 -13.00 -19.13
CA LEU A 74 1.41 -12.38 -18.94
C LEU A 74 1.48 -11.44 -17.74
N THR A 75 0.82 -10.29 -17.86
CA THR A 75 0.66 -9.28 -16.80
C THR A 75 -0.81 -9.14 -16.43
N THR A 76 -1.11 -8.79 -15.18
CA THR A 76 -2.47 -8.79 -14.63
C THR A 76 -2.88 -7.47 -13.98
N VAL A 77 -4.19 -7.25 -13.90
CA VAL A 77 -4.81 -6.16 -13.12
C VAL A 77 -4.45 -6.22 -11.63
N LYS A 78 -4.14 -7.42 -11.09
CA LYS A 78 -3.79 -7.62 -9.68
C LYS A 78 -2.33 -7.25 -9.32
N GLY A 79 -1.56 -6.71 -10.25
CA GLY A 79 -0.15 -6.36 -10.03
C GLY A 79 0.84 -7.51 -10.25
N ASP A 80 0.38 -8.70 -10.65
CA ASP A 80 1.25 -9.86 -10.88
C ASP A 80 1.72 -9.98 -12.33
N ALA A 81 2.99 -10.33 -12.51
CA ALA A 81 3.60 -10.78 -13.76
C ALA A 81 4.09 -12.23 -13.66
N PHE A 82 3.56 -13.09 -14.52
CA PHE A 82 3.90 -14.51 -14.59
C PHE A 82 4.59 -14.85 -15.91
N GLU A 83 5.67 -15.62 -15.82
CA GLU A 83 6.23 -16.40 -16.92
C GLU A 83 5.60 -17.81 -16.92
N TYR A 84 5.16 -18.25 -18.09
CA TYR A 84 4.62 -19.60 -18.32
C TYR A 84 5.49 -20.32 -19.36
N ASN A 85 6.07 -21.46 -18.97
CA ASN A 85 6.55 -22.49 -19.90
C ASN A 85 5.46 -23.55 -20.06
N TYR A 86 4.88 -23.66 -21.25
CA TYR A 86 3.73 -24.53 -21.48
C TYR A 86 4.10 -26.00 -21.71
N LYS A 87 5.29 -26.31 -22.24
CA LYS A 87 5.76 -27.70 -22.39
C LYS A 87 6.09 -28.34 -21.05
N GLY A 88 6.70 -27.58 -20.15
CA GLY A 88 7.02 -28.00 -18.79
C GLY A 88 5.90 -27.76 -17.77
N GLN A 89 4.76 -27.18 -18.19
CA GLN A 89 3.66 -26.71 -17.33
C GLN A 89 4.14 -25.93 -16.08
N ARG A 90 5.18 -25.10 -16.25
CA ARG A 90 5.81 -24.35 -15.17
C ARG A 90 5.39 -22.88 -15.23
N GLU A 91 4.62 -22.47 -14.24
CA GLU A 91 4.39 -21.06 -13.90
C GLU A 91 5.56 -20.53 -13.06
N THR A 92 5.88 -19.25 -13.20
CA THR A 92 6.92 -18.57 -12.42
C THR A 92 6.58 -17.11 -12.26
N LEU A 93 6.36 -16.68 -11.01
CA LEU A 93 6.22 -15.26 -10.68
C LEU A 93 7.56 -14.53 -10.92
N LEU A 94 7.50 -13.46 -11.73
CA LEU A 94 8.62 -12.57 -12.02
C LEU A 94 8.57 -11.32 -11.14
N LEU A 95 7.40 -10.69 -11.06
CA LEU A 95 7.15 -9.45 -10.34
C LEU A 95 5.74 -9.45 -9.71
N ARG A 96 5.61 -8.79 -8.56
CA ARG A 96 4.35 -8.44 -7.91
C ARG A 96 4.44 -6.99 -7.47
N THR A 97 3.47 -6.16 -7.86
CA THR A 97 3.34 -4.74 -7.50
C THR A 97 2.07 -4.48 -6.68
N SER A 98 2.00 -3.32 -6.02
CA SER A 98 0.83 -2.87 -5.25
C SER A 98 -0.36 -2.46 -6.12
N LEU A 99 -0.08 -1.87 -7.28
CA LEU A 99 -1.10 -1.42 -8.24
C LEU A 99 -1.01 -2.21 -9.57
N PRO A 100 -2.02 -2.10 -10.47
CA PRO A 100 -2.08 -2.87 -11.70
C PRO A 100 -0.83 -2.75 -12.58
N LEU A 101 -0.37 -3.88 -13.13
CA LEU A 101 0.61 -3.87 -14.23
C LEU A 101 -0.13 -3.56 -15.53
N ARG A 102 0.22 -2.45 -16.19
CA ARG A 102 -0.46 -1.97 -17.40
C ARG A 102 0.08 -2.61 -18.68
N ASP A 103 1.38 -2.79 -18.78
CA ASP A 103 2.04 -3.31 -19.98
C ASP A 103 3.44 -3.87 -19.67
N CYS A 104 4.00 -4.65 -20.60
CA CYS A 104 5.38 -5.13 -20.52
C CYS A 104 6.07 -5.10 -21.89
N SER A 105 7.40 -5.02 -21.88
CA SER A 105 8.23 -5.01 -23.10
C SER A 105 9.54 -5.78 -22.89
N LEU A 106 9.93 -6.58 -23.88
CA LEU A 106 11.22 -7.28 -23.90
C LEU A 106 12.31 -6.31 -24.38
N ILE A 107 13.42 -6.25 -23.65
CA ILE A 107 14.59 -5.41 -23.94
C ILE A 107 15.85 -6.29 -24.03
N HIS A 108 17.00 -5.71 -24.40
CA HIS A 108 18.29 -6.42 -24.50
C HIS A 108 18.21 -7.78 -25.22
N ASN A 109 17.58 -7.80 -26.40
CA ASN A 109 17.34 -9.00 -27.22
C ASN A 109 16.62 -10.15 -26.48
N GLY A 110 15.76 -9.83 -25.51
CA GLY A 110 14.96 -10.80 -24.76
C GLY A 110 15.61 -11.33 -23.49
N LYS A 111 16.74 -10.77 -23.05
CA LYS A 111 17.38 -11.12 -21.76
C LYS A 111 16.73 -10.47 -20.54
N THR A 112 15.99 -9.37 -20.72
CA THR A 112 15.40 -8.60 -19.62
C THR A 112 14.01 -8.11 -20.04
N ILE A 113 13.07 -8.01 -19.09
CA ILE A 113 11.73 -7.45 -19.30
C ILE A 113 11.61 -6.14 -18.53
N VAL A 114 10.96 -5.15 -19.15
CA VAL A 114 10.46 -3.96 -18.45
C VAL A 114 8.97 -4.13 -18.20
N PHE A 115 8.56 -3.94 -16.95
CA PHE A 115 7.17 -3.89 -16.52
C PHE A 115 6.77 -2.46 -16.20
N ALA A 116 5.58 -2.06 -16.66
CA ALA A 116 4.93 -0.80 -16.30
C ALA A 116 3.84 -1.06 -15.26
N SER A 117 3.90 -0.40 -14.11
CA SER A 117 2.80 -0.37 -13.14
C SER A 117 2.14 1.00 -13.03
N ASP A 118 0.98 1.05 -12.38
CA ASP A 118 0.32 2.29 -11.98
C ASP A 118 1.03 3.02 -10.82
N ASP A 119 2.03 2.41 -10.17
CA ASP A 119 2.81 2.94 -9.03
C ASP A 119 3.82 4.05 -9.44
N LEU A 120 3.72 4.58 -10.67
CA LEU A 120 4.66 5.53 -11.29
C LEU A 120 6.06 4.97 -11.56
N GLU A 121 6.23 3.64 -11.59
CA GLU A 121 7.53 2.99 -11.73
C GLU A 121 7.62 2.08 -12.96
N LEU A 122 8.81 2.08 -13.56
CA LEU A 122 9.27 1.06 -14.50
C LEU A 122 10.25 0.13 -13.79
N VAL A 123 9.89 -1.14 -13.69
CA VAL A 123 10.73 -2.18 -13.06
C VAL A 123 11.35 -3.04 -14.15
N THR A 124 12.68 -3.11 -14.20
CA THR A 124 13.38 -4.11 -15.01
C THR A 124 13.53 -5.41 -14.24
N VAL A 125 13.42 -6.55 -14.93
CA VAL A 125 13.63 -7.88 -14.36
C VAL A 125 14.41 -8.72 -15.38
N ASP A 126 15.59 -9.17 -14.98
CA ASP A 126 16.43 -10.05 -15.79
C ASP A 126 15.87 -11.47 -15.83
N LEU A 127 15.94 -12.09 -17.00
CA LEU A 127 15.45 -13.44 -17.26
C LEU A 127 16.59 -14.46 -17.15
N PRO A 128 16.34 -15.67 -16.64
CA PRO A 128 17.33 -16.72 -16.64
C PRO A 128 17.65 -17.16 -18.09
N GLU A 129 18.93 -17.28 -18.41
CA GLU A 129 19.40 -18.03 -19.56
C GLU A 129 19.14 -19.54 -19.35
N ASP A 130 18.82 -20.27 -20.42
CA ASP A 130 18.24 -21.62 -20.41
C ASP A 130 19.21 -22.72 -19.90
N SER A 131 19.54 -22.65 -18.61
CA SER A 131 20.35 -23.62 -17.88
C SER A 131 19.52 -24.31 -16.78
N GLU A 132 19.36 -25.62 -16.88
CA GLU A 132 18.46 -26.42 -16.04
C GLU A 132 18.90 -26.56 -14.57
N SER A 133 20.00 -25.91 -14.18
CA SER A 133 20.66 -26.01 -12.86
C SER A 133 20.56 -24.75 -12.00
N ALA A 134 19.83 -23.73 -12.43
CA ALA A 134 19.66 -22.47 -11.71
C ALA A 134 18.71 -22.62 -10.48
N ASP A 135 19.31 -22.90 -9.32
CA ASP A 135 18.69 -22.87 -8.00
C ASP A 135 17.89 -21.55 -7.77
N PRO A 136 16.57 -21.60 -7.51
CA PRO A 136 15.73 -20.40 -7.40
C PRO A 136 16.09 -19.50 -6.21
N SER A 137 16.86 -19.99 -5.23
CA SER A 137 17.39 -19.16 -4.14
C SER A 137 18.50 -18.20 -4.60
N LYS A 138 19.17 -18.48 -5.73
CA LYS A 138 20.29 -17.70 -6.27
C LYS A 138 19.88 -16.65 -7.32
N ARG A 139 18.63 -16.19 -7.25
CA ARG A 139 18.15 -15.04 -8.04
C ARG A 139 18.78 -13.75 -7.54
N SER A 140 19.87 -13.31 -8.18
CA SER A 140 20.37 -11.94 -8.07
C SER A 140 19.31 -10.97 -8.61
N LYS A 141 18.43 -10.46 -7.73
CA LYS A 141 17.40 -9.49 -8.08
C LYS A 141 18.00 -8.09 -8.26
N SER A 142 18.74 -7.89 -9.35
CA SER A 142 19.18 -6.59 -9.86
C SER A 142 18.02 -5.80 -10.50
N ASN A 143 16.85 -5.77 -9.85
CA ASN A 143 15.68 -5.03 -10.34
C ASN A 143 16.03 -3.53 -10.38
N GLN A 144 16.15 -2.96 -11.57
CA GLN A 144 16.31 -1.52 -11.70
C GLN A 144 14.93 -0.87 -11.68
N ILE A 145 14.76 0.12 -10.81
CA ILE A 145 13.53 0.89 -10.67
C ILE A 145 13.78 2.28 -11.25
N LEU A 146 12.95 2.67 -12.21
CA LEU A 146 12.95 3.98 -12.85
C LEU A 146 11.62 4.68 -12.56
N THR A 147 11.65 5.65 -11.66
CA THR A 147 10.48 6.47 -11.30
C THR A 147 10.13 7.45 -12.42
N LEU A 148 8.83 7.65 -12.66
CA LEU A 148 8.27 8.51 -13.69
C LEU A 148 7.46 9.67 -13.10
N PRO A 149 7.22 10.76 -13.87
CA PRO A 149 6.48 11.91 -13.38
C PRO A 149 4.94 11.75 -13.46
N ASP A 150 4.43 10.68 -14.08
CA ASP A 150 3.00 10.42 -14.27
C ASP A 150 2.76 8.93 -14.57
N GLN A 151 1.52 8.46 -14.52
CA GLN A 151 1.14 7.07 -14.76
C GLN A 151 1.40 6.65 -16.21
N ILE A 152 1.75 5.38 -16.39
CA ILE A 152 2.07 4.79 -17.69
C ILE A 152 0.79 4.28 -18.34
N SER A 153 0.66 4.48 -19.66
CA SER A 153 -0.37 3.81 -20.46
C SER A 153 0.17 2.57 -21.17
N GLN A 154 1.21 2.71 -22.01
CA GLN A 154 1.75 1.63 -22.85
C GLN A 154 3.24 1.83 -23.16
N LEU A 155 3.98 0.73 -23.38
CA LEU A 155 5.42 0.67 -23.63
C LEU A 155 5.76 0.19 -25.05
N SER A 156 6.93 0.58 -25.56
CA SER A 156 7.45 0.04 -26.83
C SER A 156 8.96 0.21 -26.98
N TYR A 157 9.68 -0.89 -27.20
CA TYR A 157 11.13 -0.92 -27.31
C TYR A 157 11.63 -1.10 -28.75
N SER A 158 12.74 -0.44 -29.11
CA SER A 158 13.47 -0.70 -30.36
C SER A 158 14.80 -1.40 -30.10
N PHE A 159 14.88 -2.65 -30.54
CA PHE A 159 16.09 -3.49 -30.50
C PHE A 159 17.20 -3.05 -31.47
N LYS A 160 16.95 -2.08 -32.36
CA LYS A 160 17.97 -1.51 -33.26
C LYS A 160 18.69 -0.30 -32.67
N THR A 161 18.04 0.45 -31.78
CA THR A 161 18.56 1.72 -31.23
C THR A 161 18.69 1.69 -29.70
N ASN A 162 18.23 0.62 -29.05
CA ASN A 162 18.14 0.45 -27.61
C ASN A 162 17.35 1.56 -26.90
N ILE A 163 16.28 2.05 -27.56
CA ILE A 163 15.39 3.08 -27.01
C ILE A 163 14.06 2.46 -26.61
N LEU A 164 13.65 2.69 -25.36
CA LEU A 164 12.32 2.45 -24.84
C LEU A 164 11.48 3.73 -24.97
N ALA A 165 10.35 3.66 -25.68
CA ALA A 165 9.30 4.67 -25.65
C ALA A 165 8.29 4.32 -24.54
N VAL A 166 8.00 5.31 -23.71
CA VAL A 166 7.12 5.23 -22.54
C VAL A 166 5.99 6.25 -22.71
N SER A 167 4.79 5.79 -23.04
CA SER A 167 3.62 6.66 -23.16
C SER A 167 2.96 6.87 -21.81
N LEU A 168 2.68 8.13 -21.46
CA LEU A 168 2.08 8.53 -20.19
C LEU A 168 0.59 8.87 -20.35
N ILE A 169 -0.18 8.69 -19.27
CA ILE A 169 -1.63 8.93 -19.26
C ILE A 169 -1.99 10.40 -19.55
N ASN A 170 -1.09 11.36 -19.29
CA ASN A 170 -1.24 12.77 -19.67
C ASN A 170 -1.10 13.07 -21.19
N GLY A 171 -0.76 12.08 -22.01
CA GLY A 171 -0.59 12.20 -23.47
C GLY A 171 0.84 12.53 -23.93
N ASN A 172 1.79 12.73 -23.01
CA ASN A 172 3.20 12.88 -23.32
C ASN A 172 3.85 11.50 -23.56
N VAL A 173 4.88 11.44 -24.40
CA VAL A 173 5.69 10.23 -24.58
C VAL A 173 7.16 10.54 -24.32
N GLN A 174 7.80 9.73 -23.48
CA GLN A 174 9.20 9.89 -23.08
C GLN A 174 10.06 8.78 -23.69
N PHE A 175 11.28 9.11 -24.11
CA PHE A 175 12.21 8.18 -24.75
C PHE A 175 13.42 7.98 -23.85
N TYR A 176 13.70 6.73 -23.48
CA TYR A 176 14.81 6.33 -22.62
C TYR A 176 15.79 5.45 -23.38
N SER A 177 17.07 5.81 -23.37
CA SER A 177 18.17 4.97 -23.85
C SER A 177 18.53 3.95 -22.77
N LEU A 178 18.59 2.69 -23.18
CA LEU A 178 19.01 1.56 -22.35
C LEU A 178 20.45 1.12 -22.69
N SER A 179 21.21 1.91 -23.45
CA SER A 179 22.62 1.62 -23.77
C SER A 179 23.59 1.84 -22.59
N SER A 180 23.09 2.38 -21.46
CA SER A 180 23.83 2.61 -20.23
C SER A 180 23.25 1.80 -19.08
N ALA A 181 24.07 1.46 -18.08
CA ALA A 181 23.66 0.66 -16.91
C ALA A 181 22.60 1.32 -16.00
N GLN A 182 22.20 2.56 -16.28
CA GLN A 182 20.96 3.18 -15.82
C GLN A 182 20.20 3.75 -17.04
N PRO A 183 18.86 3.63 -17.11
CA PRO A 183 18.06 4.19 -18.20
C PRO A 183 18.13 5.72 -18.28
N ASN A 184 18.67 6.26 -19.38
CA ASN A 184 18.85 7.71 -19.55
C ASN A 184 17.77 8.31 -20.44
N LYS A 185 17.04 9.33 -19.94
CA LYS A 185 16.01 10.04 -20.71
C LYS A 185 16.62 10.90 -21.82
N VAL A 186 16.35 10.53 -23.07
CA VAL A 186 16.87 11.18 -24.29
C VAL A 186 15.97 12.32 -24.76
N HIS A 187 14.64 12.12 -24.73
CA HIS A 187 13.68 13.07 -25.29
C HIS A 187 12.28 12.94 -24.67
N GLN A 188 11.43 13.94 -24.92
CA GLN A 188 10.01 13.94 -24.57
C GLN A 188 9.22 14.63 -25.68
N LEU A 189 8.14 13.99 -26.14
CA LEU A 189 7.14 14.58 -27.03
C LEU A 189 5.88 14.90 -26.23
N ASP A 190 5.59 16.19 -26.05
CA ASP A 190 4.42 16.63 -25.30
C ASP A 190 3.12 16.46 -26.10
N LYS A 191 2.08 15.92 -25.45
CA LYS A 191 0.71 15.75 -25.97
C LYS A 191 0.64 15.12 -27.38
N CYS A 192 1.57 14.20 -27.65
CA CYS A 192 1.69 13.51 -28.93
C CYS A 192 0.52 12.53 -29.17
N VAL A 193 0.16 11.79 -28.10
CA VAL A 193 -0.90 10.79 -28.07
C VAL A 193 -2.10 11.28 -27.26
N LEU A 194 -3.22 10.56 -27.35
CA LEU A 194 -4.41 10.86 -26.56
C LEU A 194 -4.13 10.77 -25.05
N PRO A 195 -4.41 11.81 -24.25
CA PRO A 195 -4.54 11.66 -22.81
C PRO A 195 -5.64 10.65 -22.49
N ASN A 196 -5.42 9.79 -21.50
CA ASN A 196 -6.32 8.70 -21.14
C ASN A 196 -6.78 8.80 -19.68
N SER A 197 -7.64 7.89 -19.25
CA SER A 197 -7.92 7.62 -17.84
C SER A 197 -8.57 6.24 -17.73
N TYR A 198 -7.87 5.25 -17.18
CA TYR A 198 -8.41 3.89 -17.02
C TYR A 198 -9.56 3.89 -16.00
N GLN A 199 -10.66 3.24 -16.34
CA GLN A 199 -11.80 3.12 -15.41
C GLN A 199 -11.65 1.90 -14.51
N SER A 200 -12.04 2.06 -13.24
CA SER A 200 -11.94 1.07 -12.17
C SER A 200 -12.62 -0.26 -12.53
N PHE A 201 -11.93 -1.38 -12.31
CA PHE A 201 -12.43 -2.72 -12.63
C PHE A 201 -13.57 -3.20 -11.72
N ASP A 202 -13.73 -2.60 -10.53
CA ASP A 202 -14.57 -3.09 -9.43
C ASP A 202 -16.07 -2.72 -9.51
N LYS A 203 -16.57 -2.30 -10.68
CA LYS A 203 -17.98 -1.91 -10.85
C LYS A 203 -18.91 -3.09 -11.09
N THR A 204 -18.99 -3.96 -10.09
CA THR A 204 -19.93 -5.10 -10.02
C THR A 204 -21.19 -4.79 -9.18
N GLY A 205 -21.25 -3.67 -8.44
CA GLY A 205 -22.39 -3.27 -7.61
C GLY A 205 -23.45 -2.38 -8.30
N ASP A 206 -23.04 -1.29 -8.96
CA ASP A 206 -23.91 -0.17 -9.38
C ASP A 206 -24.88 -0.45 -10.55
N THR A 207 -24.77 -1.59 -11.23
CA THR A 207 -25.34 -1.77 -12.58
C THR A 207 -26.86 -1.98 -12.60
N GLN A 208 -27.54 -2.00 -11.44
CA GLN A 208 -29.01 -2.01 -11.36
C GLN A 208 -29.62 -0.60 -11.24
N GLU A 209 -29.07 0.31 -10.43
CA GLU A 209 -29.63 1.65 -10.24
C GLU A 209 -29.53 2.55 -11.49
N LYS A 210 -28.66 2.20 -12.45
CA LYS A 210 -28.60 2.87 -13.76
C LYS A 210 -29.58 2.32 -14.81
N LYS A 211 -30.40 1.33 -14.47
CA LYS A 211 -31.51 0.86 -15.33
C LYS A 211 -32.86 1.49 -15.00
N SER A 212 -33.11 1.91 -13.75
CA SER A 212 -34.31 2.69 -13.41
C SER A 212 -34.29 4.05 -14.11
N ASN A 213 -33.19 4.79 -13.95
CA ASN A 213 -33.07 6.19 -14.37
C ASN A 213 -32.94 6.37 -15.91
N LYS A 214 -33.12 5.31 -16.69
CA LYS A 214 -33.18 5.34 -18.17
C LYS A 214 -34.45 4.71 -18.73
N LEU A 215 -35.38 4.27 -17.88
CA LEU A 215 -36.71 3.82 -18.28
C LEU A 215 -37.70 5.00 -18.34
N ASP A 216 -37.53 5.98 -17.45
CA ASP A 216 -38.37 7.18 -17.36
C ASP A 216 -38.09 8.23 -18.47
N GLU A 217 -36.94 8.15 -19.17
CA GLU A 217 -36.60 9.03 -20.31
C GLU A 217 -37.18 8.56 -21.67
N LEU A 218 -37.99 7.48 -21.70
CA LEU A 218 -38.52 6.87 -22.94
C LEU A 218 -40.05 6.91 -23.05
N LEU A 219 -40.73 7.86 -22.39
CA LEU A 219 -42.19 7.93 -22.34
C LEU A 219 -42.85 9.18 -22.96
N ASP A 220 -42.08 10.09 -23.57
CA ASP A 220 -42.61 11.21 -24.37
C ASP A 220 -41.69 11.45 -25.61
N ASP A 221 -41.93 10.72 -26.71
CA ASP A 221 -41.96 11.27 -28.09
C ASP A 221 -42.42 10.20 -29.12
N ASP A 222 -42.95 10.68 -30.26
CA ASP A 222 -43.91 10.01 -31.16
C ASP A 222 -43.61 8.57 -31.69
N LEU A 223 -44.67 7.74 -31.67
CA LEU A 223 -44.76 6.42 -32.32
C LEU A 223 -44.95 6.53 -33.85
N SER A 224 -43.88 6.79 -34.61
CA SER A 224 -43.92 6.67 -36.08
C SER A 224 -42.58 6.29 -36.74
N ASP A 225 -42.12 5.05 -36.51
CA ASP A 225 -41.59 4.16 -37.57
C ASP A 225 -41.22 2.78 -36.97
N LEU A 226 -42.10 1.78 -37.16
CA LEU A 226 -41.90 0.40 -36.68
C LEU A 226 -41.73 -0.55 -37.88
N SER A 227 -40.58 -0.47 -38.56
CA SER A 227 -40.27 -1.38 -39.69
C SER A 227 -38.80 -1.73 -39.91
N ASP A 228 -37.91 -1.56 -38.92
CA ASP A 228 -36.54 -2.10 -38.94
C ASP A 228 -36.06 -2.43 -37.51
N VAL A 229 -36.47 -3.59 -36.98
CA VAL A 229 -35.99 -4.14 -35.71
C VAL A 229 -35.39 -5.53 -35.95
N GLU A 230 -34.24 -5.56 -36.61
CA GLU A 230 -33.40 -6.77 -36.73
C GLU A 230 -32.35 -6.80 -35.60
N ASN A 231 -32.65 -7.59 -34.55
CA ASN A 231 -31.73 -8.15 -33.55
C ASN A 231 -30.55 -7.26 -33.07
N ASP A 232 -30.77 -6.45 -32.03
CA ASP A 232 -29.72 -5.69 -31.32
C ASP A 232 -28.93 -6.55 -30.29
N ASP A 233 -28.91 -7.87 -30.48
CA ASP A 233 -28.30 -8.88 -29.62
C ASP A 233 -26.79 -9.08 -29.92
N GLU A 234 -25.91 -8.17 -29.48
CA GLU A 234 -24.46 -8.47 -29.28
C GLU A 234 -23.66 -7.38 -28.52
N LYS A 235 -24.29 -6.64 -27.61
CA LYS A 235 -23.60 -5.64 -26.77
C LYS A 235 -22.89 -6.32 -25.59
N VAL A 236 -21.56 -6.50 -25.71
CA VAL A 236 -20.67 -7.01 -24.64
C VAL A 236 -20.90 -6.26 -23.32
N THR A 237 -21.11 -7.03 -22.26
CA THR A 237 -21.53 -6.58 -20.92
C THR A 237 -20.40 -6.47 -19.90
N ASP A 238 -19.15 -6.71 -20.32
CA ASP A 238 -17.96 -6.64 -19.48
C ASP A 238 -17.69 -5.19 -19.00
N PRO A 239 -17.57 -4.92 -17.68
CA PRO A 239 -17.31 -3.57 -17.18
C PRO A 239 -15.95 -2.99 -17.62
N GLU A 240 -15.01 -3.81 -18.11
CA GLU A 240 -13.78 -3.34 -18.72
C GLU A 240 -13.98 -2.80 -20.16
N PHE A 241 -15.10 -3.13 -20.82
CA PHE A 241 -15.42 -2.70 -22.19
C PHE A 241 -15.84 -1.23 -22.26
N VAL A 242 -14.87 -0.36 -22.00
CA VAL A 242 -14.99 1.11 -22.04
C VAL A 242 -13.95 1.65 -23.02
N ASP A 243 -14.32 2.65 -23.82
CA ASP A 243 -13.42 3.25 -24.81
C ASP A 243 -12.07 3.68 -24.23
N ALA A 244 -12.03 4.23 -23.01
CA ALA A 244 -10.79 4.64 -22.36
C ALA A 244 -9.81 3.45 -22.14
N ASN A 245 -10.33 2.27 -21.80
CA ASN A 245 -9.52 1.06 -21.64
C ASN A 245 -9.06 0.46 -22.99
N ARG A 246 -9.60 0.95 -24.11
CA ARG A 246 -9.40 0.43 -25.48
C ARG A 246 -8.59 1.35 -26.40
N ILE A 247 -8.08 2.49 -25.93
CA ILE A 247 -7.32 3.45 -26.75
C ILE A 247 -5.84 3.04 -26.89
N CYS A 248 -5.34 3.00 -28.11
CA CYS A 248 -3.91 2.93 -28.38
C CYS A 248 -3.21 4.25 -28.02
N THR A 249 -2.18 4.15 -27.21
CA THR A 249 -1.18 5.20 -26.91
C THR A 249 0.24 4.73 -27.18
N ARG A 250 0.44 3.44 -27.50
CA ARG A 250 1.71 2.80 -27.82
C ARG A 250 2.35 3.42 -29.07
N ILE A 251 3.63 3.75 -29.00
CA ILE A 251 4.43 4.03 -30.19
C ILE A 251 4.78 2.71 -30.90
N THR A 252 4.67 2.64 -32.22
CA THR A 252 5.19 1.52 -33.01
C THR A 252 6.50 1.91 -33.70
N TRP A 253 7.51 1.05 -33.63
CA TRP A 253 8.83 1.28 -34.22
C TRP A 253 8.92 0.66 -35.61
N HIS A 254 9.51 1.37 -36.58
CA HIS A 254 9.88 0.79 -37.88
C HIS A 254 11.01 -0.25 -37.68
N PRO A 255 11.08 -1.37 -38.41
CA PRO A 255 12.09 -2.43 -38.22
C PRO A 255 13.57 -1.98 -38.30
N THR A 256 13.84 -0.83 -38.91
CA THR A 256 15.18 -0.21 -38.95
C THR A 256 15.53 0.64 -37.72
N GLY A 257 14.56 0.92 -36.83
CA GLY A 257 14.71 1.82 -35.67
C GLY A 257 14.80 3.33 -36.00
N LEU A 258 14.96 3.71 -37.27
CA LEU A 258 15.15 5.12 -37.68
C LEU A 258 13.87 5.95 -37.67
N TRP A 259 12.70 5.30 -37.71
CA TRP A 259 11.38 5.92 -37.69
C TRP A 259 10.50 5.24 -36.65
N PHE A 260 9.55 6.00 -36.13
CA PHE A 260 8.50 5.51 -35.25
C PHE A 260 7.18 6.21 -35.57
N ALA A 261 6.06 5.60 -35.21
CA ALA A 261 4.74 6.15 -35.44
C ALA A 261 3.91 6.18 -34.14
N ALA A 262 3.15 7.25 -33.94
CA ALA A 262 2.34 7.48 -32.75
C ALA A 262 0.86 7.72 -33.13
N PRO A 263 -0.11 7.14 -32.39
CA PRO A 263 -1.53 7.40 -32.57
C PRO A 263 -1.88 8.79 -32.01
N SER A 264 -2.22 9.74 -32.89
CA SER A 264 -2.40 11.13 -32.48
C SER A 264 -3.83 11.46 -32.06
N THR A 265 -3.99 12.59 -31.36
CA THR A 265 -5.26 13.08 -30.78
C THR A 265 -6.42 13.20 -31.77
N THR A 266 -6.11 13.35 -33.07
CA THR A 266 -7.05 13.43 -34.20
C THR A 266 -7.49 12.09 -34.78
N GLY A 267 -7.05 10.95 -34.22
CA GLY A 267 -7.30 9.62 -34.78
C GLY A 267 -6.40 9.26 -35.97
N THR A 268 -5.38 10.07 -36.25
CA THR A 268 -4.43 9.91 -37.35
C THR A 268 -3.10 9.35 -36.84
N VAL A 269 -2.42 8.53 -37.65
CA VAL A 269 -1.10 7.97 -37.30
C VAL A 269 -0.01 8.91 -37.80
N LYS A 270 0.76 9.49 -36.88
CA LYS A 270 1.86 10.40 -37.20
C LYS A 270 3.19 9.66 -37.17
N VAL A 271 3.96 9.72 -38.26
CA VAL A 271 5.27 9.08 -38.40
C VAL A 271 6.36 10.13 -38.20
N PHE A 272 7.35 9.83 -37.36
CA PHE A 272 8.43 10.73 -36.96
C PHE A 272 9.80 10.11 -37.29
N THR A 273 10.80 10.96 -37.50
CA THR A 273 12.21 10.55 -37.68
C THR A 273 12.97 10.64 -36.35
N LEU A 274 13.68 9.58 -35.96
CA LEU A 274 14.36 9.51 -34.65
C LEU A 274 15.50 10.52 -34.48
N LYS A 275 16.20 10.89 -35.57
CA LYS A 275 17.38 11.77 -35.54
C LYS A 275 17.13 13.15 -34.89
N ASN A 276 15.91 13.66 -35.02
CA ASN A 276 15.51 15.01 -34.62
C ASN A 276 14.07 15.08 -34.07
N TYR A 277 13.42 13.92 -33.90
CA TYR A 277 12.02 13.78 -33.49
C TYR A 277 11.01 14.59 -34.33
N SER A 278 11.35 14.98 -35.56
CA SER A 278 10.43 15.75 -36.42
C SER A 278 9.38 14.86 -37.07
N LEU A 279 8.16 15.39 -37.17
CA LEU A 279 7.10 14.80 -37.99
C LEU A 279 7.58 14.65 -39.44
N THR A 280 7.40 13.46 -39.99
CA THR A 280 7.74 13.10 -41.37
C THR A 280 6.47 12.98 -42.21
N GLU A 281 5.47 12.23 -41.72
CA GLU A 281 4.21 11.96 -42.43
C GLU A 281 3.01 11.89 -41.47
N THR A 282 1.80 12.12 -41.97
CA THR A 282 0.54 11.96 -41.21
C THR A 282 -0.48 11.13 -41.99
N LEU A 283 -0.57 9.85 -41.64
CA LEU A 283 -1.51 8.91 -42.25
C LEU A 283 -2.91 9.12 -41.64
N SER A 284 -3.88 9.34 -42.50
CA SER A 284 -5.28 9.58 -42.11
C SER A 284 -6.18 8.51 -42.72
N ALA A 285 -7.10 7.98 -41.92
CA ALA A 285 -8.23 7.22 -42.43
C ALA A 285 -9.30 8.18 -42.97
N GLU A 286 -10.24 7.66 -43.75
CA GLU A 286 -11.47 8.39 -44.15
C GLU A 286 -12.37 8.74 -42.94
N THR A 287 -12.13 8.11 -41.79
CA THR A 287 -12.96 8.22 -40.58
C THR A 287 -12.08 8.64 -39.40
N SER A 288 -12.30 9.83 -38.84
CA SER A 288 -11.49 10.42 -37.75
C SER A 288 -11.87 9.87 -36.36
N LYS A 289 -11.66 8.56 -36.17
CA LYS A 289 -11.96 7.83 -34.93
C LYS A 289 -10.69 7.54 -34.13
N LYS A 290 -10.83 7.31 -32.82
CA LYS A 290 -9.73 6.84 -31.96
C LYS A 290 -9.27 5.46 -32.43
N LEU A 291 -7.99 5.16 -32.24
CA LEU A 291 -7.37 3.90 -32.67
C LEU A 291 -7.29 2.92 -31.49
N ILE A 292 -7.47 1.63 -31.77
CA ILE A 292 -7.37 0.51 -30.81
C ILE A 292 -5.95 -0.05 -30.78
N ASP A 293 -5.32 -0.21 -31.95
CA ASP A 293 -3.94 -0.70 -32.08
C ASP A 293 -3.30 -0.20 -33.39
N VAL A 294 -1.96 -0.13 -33.43
CA VAL A 294 -1.15 0.37 -34.57
C VAL A 294 0.19 -0.38 -34.64
N GLN A 295 0.53 -0.99 -35.79
CA GLN A 295 1.80 -1.70 -35.98
C GLN A 295 2.40 -1.53 -37.39
N PHE A 296 3.70 -1.26 -37.47
CA PHE A 296 4.48 -1.49 -38.69
C PHE A 296 4.54 -2.99 -39.05
N ASP A 297 4.63 -3.28 -40.35
CA ASP A 297 5.09 -4.59 -40.86
C ASP A 297 6.44 -4.98 -40.23
N THR A 298 6.57 -6.25 -39.81
CA THR A 298 7.76 -6.79 -39.14
C THR A 298 8.93 -7.03 -40.09
N THR A 299 8.67 -7.21 -41.39
CA THR A 299 9.68 -7.63 -42.39
C THR A 299 10.50 -6.46 -42.92
N ASN A 300 9.88 -5.59 -43.71
CA ASN A 300 10.54 -4.48 -44.40
C ASN A 300 10.09 -3.10 -43.85
N GLY A 301 8.98 -3.07 -43.12
CA GLY A 301 8.38 -1.86 -42.56
C GLY A 301 7.71 -0.97 -43.61
N GLU A 302 7.47 -1.45 -44.83
CA GLU A 302 6.88 -0.64 -45.92
C GLU A 302 5.44 -0.21 -45.62
N TYR A 303 4.76 -0.98 -44.76
CA TYR A 303 3.34 -0.83 -44.43
C TYR A 303 3.12 -0.57 -42.94
N ILE A 304 2.06 0.18 -42.64
CA ILE A 304 1.49 0.32 -41.28
C ILE A 304 0.05 -0.17 -41.33
N ALA A 305 -0.34 -0.99 -40.35
CA ALA A 305 -1.73 -1.31 -40.06
C ALA A 305 -2.21 -0.56 -38.82
N ALA A 306 -3.47 -0.14 -38.82
CA ALA A 306 -4.17 0.31 -37.61
C ALA A 306 -5.63 -0.18 -37.58
N ILE A 307 -6.17 -0.27 -36.37
CA ILE A 307 -7.58 -0.55 -36.11
C ILE A 307 -8.21 0.69 -35.48
N ASP A 308 -9.40 1.09 -35.93
CA ASP A 308 -10.21 2.13 -35.27
C ASP A 308 -11.31 1.57 -34.34
N MET A 309 -11.92 2.45 -33.54
CA MET A 309 -13.04 2.12 -32.64
C MET A 309 -14.27 1.54 -33.35
N ASP A 310 -14.46 1.84 -34.64
CA ASP A 310 -15.56 1.33 -35.46
C ASP A 310 -15.24 -0.08 -36.05
N ASN A 311 -14.13 -0.69 -35.58
CA ASN A 311 -13.59 -2.00 -35.96
C ASN A 311 -13.16 -2.09 -37.44
N ARG A 312 -12.68 -0.97 -37.99
CA ARG A 312 -12.09 -0.89 -39.33
C ARG A 312 -10.58 -1.13 -39.26
N LEU A 313 -10.12 -2.21 -39.87
CA LEU A 313 -8.70 -2.40 -40.17
C LEU A 313 -8.38 -1.58 -41.41
N THR A 314 -7.35 -0.73 -41.33
CA THR A 314 -6.81 0.02 -42.49
C THR A 314 -5.30 -0.13 -42.55
N VAL A 315 -4.77 -0.27 -43.77
CA VAL A 315 -3.35 -0.52 -44.05
C VAL A 315 -2.85 0.46 -45.09
N TRP A 316 -1.81 1.20 -44.74
CA TRP A 316 -1.20 2.22 -45.60
C TRP A 316 0.23 1.84 -46.00
N LYS A 317 0.64 2.28 -47.19
CA LYS A 317 2.06 2.46 -47.54
C LYS A 317 2.55 3.77 -46.92
N TRP A 318 3.33 3.70 -45.84
CA TRP A 318 3.55 4.88 -44.99
C TRP A 318 4.32 6.02 -45.69
N LYS A 319 5.14 5.69 -46.71
CA LYS A 319 5.91 6.66 -47.51
C LYS A 319 5.11 7.37 -48.61
N THR A 320 3.87 6.95 -48.90
CA THR A 320 3.04 7.56 -49.94
C THR A 320 1.65 7.97 -49.44
N GLY A 321 1.29 7.64 -48.19
CA GLY A 321 -0.06 7.85 -47.64
C GLY A 321 -1.14 6.94 -48.27
N GLU A 322 -0.78 6.11 -49.23
CA GLU A 322 -1.72 5.32 -50.03
C GLU A 322 -2.33 4.18 -49.20
N THR A 323 -3.66 4.11 -49.17
CA THR A 323 -4.41 3.03 -48.49
C THR A 323 -4.50 1.82 -49.41
N ILE A 324 -3.84 0.73 -49.05
CA ILE A 324 -3.80 -0.52 -49.83
C ILE A 324 -5.01 -1.41 -49.50
N TYR A 325 -5.35 -1.48 -48.22
CA TYR A 325 -6.43 -2.31 -47.73
C TYR A 325 -7.22 -1.55 -46.66
N SER A 326 -8.54 -1.65 -46.73
CA SER A 326 -9.41 -1.17 -45.67
C SER A 326 -10.67 -2.02 -45.61
N LYS A 327 -11.02 -2.53 -44.41
CA LYS A 327 -12.20 -3.37 -44.20
C LYS A 327 -12.76 -3.20 -42.80
N GLN A 328 -14.07 -3.02 -42.70
CA GLN A 328 -14.79 -2.99 -41.43
C GLN A 328 -15.22 -4.41 -41.00
N PHE A 329 -14.94 -4.75 -39.74
CA PHE A 329 -15.36 -5.98 -39.10
C PHE A 329 -16.52 -5.71 -38.14
N LYS A 330 -17.72 -5.53 -38.71
CA LYS A 330 -18.95 -5.42 -37.92
C LYS A 330 -19.09 -6.62 -36.97
N HIS A 331 -19.60 -6.37 -35.76
CA HIS A 331 -19.85 -7.39 -34.72
C HIS A 331 -18.60 -8.14 -34.21
N MET A 332 -17.40 -7.57 -34.35
CA MET A 332 -16.14 -8.27 -34.00
C MET A 332 -15.24 -7.56 -32.98
N GLN A 333 -15.72 -6.49 -32.33
CA GLN A 333 -15.09 -5.79 -31.19
C GLN A 333 -13.61 -6.14 -30.96
N LEU A 334 -12.71 -5.47 -31.69
CA LEU A 334 -11.31 -5.89 -31.81
C LEU A 334 -10.47 -5.52 -30.57
N THR A 335 -9.42 -6.30 -30.29
CA THR A 335 -8.50 -6.09 -29.15
C THR A 335 -7.11 -5.61 -29.57
N ASN A 336 -6.40 -6.40 -30.39
CA ASN A 336 -5.06 -6.08 -30.89
C ASN A 336 -4.78 -6.75 -32.24
N LEU A 337 -3.74 -6.28 -32.94
CA LEU A 337 -3.33 -6.76 -34.27
C LEU A 337 -1.91 -7.36 -34.23
N LEU A 338 -1.64 -8.28 -35.14
CA LEU A 338 -0.32 -8.84 -35.39
C LEU A 338 -0.09 -9.01 -36.89
N TRP A 339 1.08 -8.60 -37.38
CA TRP A 339 1.58 -9.03 -38.68
C TRP A 339 2.16 -10.45 -38.62
N LYS A 340 2.11 -11.16 -39.76
CA LYS A 340 2.80 -12.45 -39.97
C LYS A 340 3.27 -12.55 -41.42
N SER A 341 4.49 -13.02 -41.64
CA SER A 341 5.06 -13.28 -42.96
C SER A 341 4.77 -14.72 -43.42
N ASN A 342 4.29 -14.86 -44.65
CA ASN A 342 4.25 -16.12 -45.38
C ASN A 342 5.31 -16.14 -46.51
N GLY A 343 6.40 -15.38 -46.36
CA GLY A 343 7.49 -15.29 -47.33
C GLY A 343 7.25 -14.25 -48.42
N GLU A 344 6.31 -14.52 -49.34
CA GLU A 344 5.96 -13.59 -50.44
C GLU A 344 4.79 -12.66 -50.12
N SER A 345 3.92 -13.04 -49.17
CA SER A 345 2.79 -12.24 -48.72
C SER A 345 2.78 -11.99 -47.22
N LEU A 346 2.18 -10.87 -46.83
CA LEU A 346 1.95 -10.49 -45.44
C LEU A 346 0.48 -10.73 -45.08
N ASP A 347 0.29 -11.40 -43.95
CA ASP A 347 -1.00 -11.67 -43.32
C ASP A 347 -1.15 -10.80 -42.07
N ILE A 348 -2.40 -10.49 -41.69
CA ILE A 348 -2.73 -9.81 -40.43
C ILE A 348 -3.65 -10.72 -39.60
N ILE A 349 -3.32 -10.92 -38.33
CA ILE A 349 -4.11 -11.65 -37.35
C ILE A 349 -4.72 -10.63 -36.37
N LEU A 350 -6.01 -10.80 -36.06
CA LEU A 350 -6.81 -9.89 -35.24
C LEU A 350 -7.44 -10.64 -34.06
N GLY A 351 -7.25 -10.13 -32.84
CA GLY A 351 -7.97 -10.56 -31.64
C GLY A 351 -9.31 -9.83 -31.46
N SER A 352 -10.19 -10.38 -30.61
CA SER A 352 -11.49 -9.78 -30.30
C SER A 352 -11.95 -10.00 -28.86
N TRP A 353 -12.96 -9.23 -28.44
CA TRP A 353 -13.72 -9.41 -27.20
C TRP A 353 -14.79 -10.52 -27.30
N THR A 354 -15.02 -11.08 -28.48
CA THR A 354 -15.98 -12.19 -28.71
C THR A 354 -15.32 -13.56 -28.76
N GLY A 355 -14.03 -13.67 -28.45
CA GLY A 355 -13.29 -14.96 -28.45
C GLY A 355 -12.99 -15.52 -29.85
N ILE A 356 -13.25 -14.76 -30.90
CA ILE A 356 -13.00 -15.13 -32.31
C ILE A 356 -11.72 -14.47 -32.80
N ILE A 357 -10.78 -15.26 -33.32
CA ILE A 357 -9.59 -14.75 -34.01
C ILE A 357 -9.89 -14.64 -35.50
N THR A 358 -9.48 -13.54 -36.13
CA THR A 358 -9.62 -13.35 -37.58
C THR A 358 -8.26 -13.21 -38.23
N THR A 359 -7.97 -14.07 -39.21
CA THR A 359 -6.80 -13.93 -40.09
C THR A 359 -7.25 -13.33 -41.41
N VAL A 360 -6.66 -12.19 -41.76
CA VAL A 360 -6.72 -11.60 -43.10
C VAL A 360 -5.45 -12.02 -43.83
N SER A 361 -5.55 -12.98 -44.75
CA SER A 361 -4.40 -13.46 -45.52
C SER A 361 -4.24 -12.69 -46.83
N ASN A 362 -2.99 -12.55 -47.28
CA ASN A 362 -2.60 -11.88 -48.52
C ASN A 362 -2.96 -10.38 -48.57
N VAL A 363 -2.62 -9.63 -47.53
CA VAL A 363 -2.90 -8.18 -47.40
C VAL A 363 -1.92 -7.34 -48.22
N ALA A 364 -0.63 -7.69 -48.21
CA ALA A 364 0.43 -6.98 -48.92
C ALA A 364 1.52 -7.93 -49.42
N LYS A 365 2.45 -7.43 -50.26
CA LYS A 365 3.59 -8.19 -50.80
C LYS A 365 4.84 -7.94 -49.96
N SER A 366 5.51 -9.03 -49.57
CA SER A 366 6.83 -9.02 -48.94
C SER A 366 7.90 -8.96 -50.03
N SER A 367 8.74 -7.93 -49.99
CA SER A 367 9.78 -7.66 -51.00
C SER A 367 11.13 -8.25 -50.56
N SER A 368 11.28 -9.57 -50.69
CA SER A 368 12.49 -10.29 -50.28
C SER A 368 13.61 -10.27 -51.32
N THR A 369 14.49 -9.25 -51.29
CA THR A 369 15.77 -9.30 -52.02
C THR A 369 16.84 -10.00 -51.19
N LYS A 370 17.17 -11.24 -51.55
CA LYS A 370 18.38 -11.92 -51.04
C LYS A 370 19.62 -11.21 -51.54
N ILE A 371 20.64 -11.10 -50.69
CA ILE A 371 22.02 -10.84 -51.08
C ILE A 371 22.77 -12.14 -50.78
N ASP A 372 23.25 -12.82 -51.81
CA ASP A 372 24.01 -14.07 -51.67
C ASP A 372 25.50 -13.76 -51.48
N ASP A 373 26.07 -14.18 -50.35
CA ASP A 373 27.52 -14.18 -50.16
C ASP A 373 28.17 -15.27 -51.01
N LYS A 374 28.90 -14.86 -52.06
CA LYS A 374 29.96 -15.68 -52.66
C LYS A 374 31.00 -14.84 -53.40
N GLU A 375 32.25 -15.05 -53.00
CA GLU A 375 33.44 -14.38 -53.52
C GLU A 375 33.78 -14.86 -54.94
N ASN A 376 34.31 -13.98 -55.80
CA ASN A 376 35.75 -13.97 -56.12
C ASN A 376 36.15 -12.93 -57.20
N HIS A 377 37.46 -12.60 -57.19
CA HIS A 377 38.30 -11.87 -58.15
C HIS A 377 37.87 -11.91 -59.64
N SER A 378 38.15 -10.90 -60.47
CA SER A 378 39.52 -10.40 -60.70
C SER A 378 39.71 -8.98 -61.30
N ASP A 379 40.85 -8.39 -60.92
CA ASP A 379 41.81 -7.52 -61.65
C ASP A 379 41.43 -6.11 -62.18
N ASP A 380 42.10 -5.11 -61.59
CA ASP A 380 42.87 -4.00 -62.22
C ASP A 380 42.30 -3.23 -63.44
N ASN A 381 42.23 -1.88 -63.44
CA ASN A 381 43.32 -0.97 -63.06
C ASN A 381 42.85 0.50 -62.91
N ALA A 382 43.14 1.20 -61.80
CA ALA A 382 43.34 2.67 -61.74
C ALA A 382 43.82 3.18 -60.36
N THR A 383 45.07 3.65 -60.27
CA THR A 383 45.58 4.71 -59.36
C THR A 383 45.11 4.77 -57.88
N LYS A 384 45.82 4.00 -57.03
CA LYS A 384 46.38 4.34 -55.68
C LYS A 384 45.93 5.69 -55.04
N SER A 385 45.59 5.76 -53.75
CA SER A 385 46.35 5.19 -52.62
C SER A 385 45.55 4.95 -51.30
N THR A 386 45.72 3.75 -50.74
CA THR A 386 45.82 3.37 -49.30
C THR A 386 45.44 4.41 -48.22
N LYS A 387 44.41 4.20 -47.38
CA LYS A 387 44.24 3.20 -46.28
C LYS A 387 45.13 3.39 -45.05
N ASN A 388 44.48 3.72 -43.91
CA ASN A 388 44.49 3.07 -42.58
C ASN A 388 43.52 3.90 -41.68
N GLY A 389 42.75 3.38 -40.71
CA GLY A 389 42.53 1.99 -40.28
C GLY A 389 43.14 1.70 -38.90
N LEU A 390 42.34 1.74 -37.83
CA LEU A 390 42.70 1.18 -36.52
C LEU A 390 41.49 0.92 -35.60
N PHE A 391 41.26 -0.35 -35.25
CA PHE A 391 40.87 -0.76 -33.90
C PHE A 391 42.18 -1.09 -33.16
N VAL A 392 42.29 -0.78 -31.87
CA VAL A 392 43.16 -1.48 -30.91
C VAL A 392 42.47 -1.43 -29.53
N ASP A 393 42.50 -2.56 -28.81
CA ASP A 393 42.00 -2.74 -27.44
C ASP A 393 43.13 -2.58 -26.39
N SER A 394 42.79 -2.85 -25.13
CA SER A 394 43.66 -3.29 -24.01
C SER A 394 44.75 -2.35 -23.46
N ASP A 395 44.48 -1.89 -22.23
CA ASP A 395 45.21 -2.24 -20.98
C ASP A 395 46.70 -1.86 -20.73
N ASP A 396 46.98 -1.80 -19.41
CA ASP A 396 48.24 -1.83 -18.65
C ASP A 396 49.22 -0.61 -18.57
N ASP A 397 49.36 -0.16 -17.31
CA ASP A 397 50.56 0.25 -16.55
C ASP A 397 51.29 1.63 -16.64
N GLU A 398 51.49 2.14 -15.40
CA GLU A 398 52.56 2.95 -14.77
C GLU A 398 53.05 4.34 -15.27
N GLU A 399 53.06 5.26 -14.28
CA GLU A 399 53.89 6.48 -14.10
C GLU A 399 53.90 7.61 -15.19
N GLY A 400 54.47 8.79 -14.85
CA GLY A 400 54.75 9.85 -15.85
C GLY A 400 54.41 11.30 -15.50
N MET A 401 54.96 11.83 -14.40
CA MET A 401 54.85 13.23 -13.92
C MET A 401 55.20 14.34 -14.97
N THR A 402 54.66 15.57 -14.78
CA THR A 402 55.07 16.88 -15.37
C THR A 402 54.68 17.21 -16.84
N SER A 403 54.76 18.45 -17.36
CA SER A 403 54.37 19.81 -16.87
C SER A 403 54.59 20.88 -17.97
N ALA A 404 53.73 21.92 -18.07
CA ALA A 404 53.91 23.15 -18.90
C ALA A 404 54.00 22.93 -20.44
N GLY A 405 53.90 23.95 -21.32
CA GLY A 405 53.55 25.38 -21.19
C GLY A 405 53.91 26.18 -22.47
N GLY A 406 53.37 27.41 -22.65
CA GLY A 406 53.55 28.27 -23.85
C GLY A 406 52.44 28.09 -24.90
N GLN A 407 51.78 29.10 -25.51
CA GLN A 407 52.24 30.38 -26.13
C GLN A 407 53.07 30.16 -27.42
N ILE A 408 53.00 30.92 -28.53
CA ILE A 408 52.56 32.32 -28.79
C ILE A 408 51.89 32.43 -30.19
N ASN A 409 50.74 33.15 -30.30
CA ASN A 409 50.37 34.33 -31.14
C ASN A 409 51.23 34.78 -32.39
N PRO A 410 50.87 35.82 -33.21
CA PRO A 410 49.61 36.61 -33.38
C PRO A 410 49.23 37.02 -34.86
N ASN A 411 48.31 38.01 -35.00
CA ASN A 411 48.16 39.03 -36.09
C ASN A 411 47.56 38.58 -37.46
N ILE A 412 46.83 39.40 -38.25
CA ILE A 412 46.45 40.86 -38.26
C ILE A 412 45.09 41.01 -39.04
N ASP A 413 44.29 42.08 -39.21
CA ASP A 413 44.24 43.57 -38.99
C ASP A 413 42.74 43.95 -38.67
N THR A 414 42.37 44.96 -37.86
CA THR A 414 42.13 46.42 -38.10
C THR A 414 41.11 46.82 -39.20
N VAL A 415 40.32 47.91 -39.13
CA VAL A 415 40.25 49.14 -38.27
C VAL A 415 38.76 49.44 -37.91
N ALA A 416 38.41 49.82 -36.67
CA ALA A 416 38.29 51.19 -36.08
C ALA A 416 37.12 52.05 -36.66
N MET A 417 36.52 53.05 -36.01
CA MET A 417 36.80 53.87 -34.79
C MET A 417 35.45 54.04 -34.02
N GLU A 418 35.23 54.62 -32.83
CA GLU A 418 35.91 55.37 -31.75
C GLU A 418 34.95 55.26 -30.49
N ASN A 419 35.11 55.75 -29.25
CA ASN A 419 35.99 56.70 -28.52
C ASN A 419 35.91 56.37 -27.00
N ASP A 420 36.79 56.93 -26.14
CA ASP A 420 36.89 56.61 -24.70
C ASP A 420 36.17 57.59 -23.74
N ASN A 421 35.88 57.17 -22.49
CA ASN A 421 36.64 57.56 -21.28
C ASN A 421 36.06 56.96 -19.98
N ASP A 422 36.89 56.89 -18.94
CA ASP A 422 36.71 56.12 -17.69
C ASP A 422 36.81 57.01 -16.42
N ASP A 423 36.87 56.36 -15.25
CA ASP A 423 37.47 56.77 -13.95
C ASP A 423 36.55 56.90 -12.71
N ASN A 424 36.62 55.87 -11.83
CA ASN A 424 37.14 55.91 -10.44
C ASN A 424 36.50 56.87 -9.38
N GLN A 425 36.43 56.55 -8.07
CA GLN A 425 36.72 55.36 -7.24
C GLN A 425 36.06 55.54 -5.84
N GLU A 426 35.98 54.46 -5.03
CA GLU A 426 36.06 54.33 -3.54
C GLU A 426 35.53 55.43 -2.57
N GLY A 427 35.01 55.12 -1.36
CA GLY A 427 34.80 53.82 -0.68
C GLY A 427 34.48 53.99 0.83
N ALA A 428 34.15 52.87 1.48
CA ALA A 428 34.25 52.54 2.93
C ALA A 428 33.60 53.42 4.04
N ASP A 429 32.77 52.77 4.87
CA ASP A 429 32.68 52.75 6.35
C ASP A 429 32.55 54.10 7.14
N ASP A 430 31.91 54.22 8.32
CA ASP A 430 31.48 53.26 9.36
C ASP A 430 30.38 53.86 10.31
N ASP A 431 29.97 53.10 11.33
CA ASP A 431 29.57 53.50 12.70
C ASP A 431 28.20 54.20 13.04
N ASN A 432 27.28 53.35 13.54
CA ASN A 432 26.61 53.39 14.88
C ASN A 432 25.53 54.42 15.36
N MET A 433 24.51 53.81 15.99
CA MET A 433 23.69 54.21 17.16
C MET A 433 22.79 55.47 17.20
N ALA A 434 21.49 55.21 17.00
CA ALA A 434 20.34 55.48 17.88
C ALA A 434 20.31 56.69 18.86
N LEU A 435 19.16 57.40 18.84
CA LEU A 435 18.61 58.08 20.03
C LEU A 435 17.06 58.07 20.00
N PHE A 436 16.43 57.98 21.17
CA PHE A 436 14.98 58.15 21.35
C PHE A 436 14.60 59.64 21.50
N GLY A 437 13.35 59.98 21.21
CA GLY A 437 12.75 61.28 21.51
C GLY A 437 11.21 61.19 21.53
N ASP A 438 10.60 61.65 22.62
CA ASP A 438 9.15 61.59 22.89
C ASP A 438 8.63 62.98 23.34
N ASP A 439 7.32 63.07 23.61
CA ASP A 439 6.57 64.15 24.29
C ASP A 439 6.17 65.45 23.55
N ASN A 440 4.86 65.52 23.22
CA ASN A 440 3.91 66.65 23.42
C ASN A 440 4.03 67.96 22.58
N GLU A 441 2.96 68.73 22.26
CA GLU A 441 1.78 69.11 23.08
C GLU A 441 0.46 69.48 22.30
N THR A 442 -0.70 69.09 22.88
CA THR A 442 -2.03 69.81 22.92
C THR A 442 -2.87 70.07 21.64
N ASN A 443 -4.18 69.74 21.60
CA ASN A 443 -5.27 70.50 22.27
C ASN A 443 -6.70 69.85 22.19
N LYS A 444 -7.43 69.78 23.33
CA LYS A 444 -8.91 70.04 23.56
C LYS A 444 -9.98 69.29 22.72
N ARG A 445 -11.13 68.76 23.20
CA ARG A 445 -11.90 68.60 24.50
C ARG A 445 -12.92 67.45 24.28
N LYS A 446 -13.13 66.47 25.20
CA LYS A 446 -14.15 66.38 26.30
C LYS A 446 -15.63 66.59 25.86
N TYR A 447 -16.64 65.78 26.24
CA TYR A 447 -16.90 64.93 27.44
C TYR A 447 -17.64 63.57 27.14
N HIS A 448 -17.99 62.80 28.18
CA HIS A 448 -18.63 61.46 28.18
C HIS A 448 -19.64 61.33 29.35
N PHE A 449 -20.58 60.37 29.27
CA PHE A 449 -21.40 59.84 30.38
C PHE A 449 -21.85 58.40 30.05
N ASP A 450 -22.15 57.61 31.09
CA ASP A 450 -22.82 56.30 31.04
C ASP A 450 -24.27 56.44 31.57
N ASP A 451 -25.09 55.38 31.49
CA ASP A 451 -26.22 55.08 32.41
C ASP A 451 -26.63 53.59 32.21
N GLU A 452 -27.16 52.94 33.26
CA GLU A 452 -27.48 51.49 33.32
C GLU A 452 -29.02 51.23 33.42
N ASP A 453 -29.40 49.97 33.70
CA ASP A 453 -30.67 49.48 34.30
C ASP A 453 -31.99 49.25 33.48
N ASP A 454 -32.20 47.96 33.15
CA ASP A 454 -33.24 47.05 33.71
C ASP A 454 -34.71 46.96 33.15
N PHE A 455 -35.34 45.79 33.42
CA PHE A 455 -36.78 45.40 33.30
C PHE A 455 -37.38 45.23 31.86
N ILE A 456 -38.23 44.24 31.50
CA ILE A 456 -39.15 43.27 32.16
C ILE A 456 -39.17 41.90 31.42
N ASP A 457 -39.39 40.77 32.13
CA ASP A 457 -39.87 39.48 31.58
C ASP A 457 -41.40 39.44 31.44
N ASP A 458 -41.95 38.86 30.35
CA ASP A 458 -43.24 38.15 30.46
C ASP A 458 -43.40 37.04 29.39
N ASP A 459 -44.15 35.99 29.74
CA ASP A 459 -44.43 34.78 28.94
C ASP A 459 -45.79 34.89 28.24
N ASP A 460 -45.94 34.28 27.05
CA ASP A 460 -47.28 33.95 26.51
C ASP A 460 -47.23 32.78 25.49
N ASN A 461 -46.82 31.61 25.97
CA ASN A 461 -46.92 30.32 25.27
C ASN A 461 -48.40 29.96 24.88
N GLY A 462 -48.74 29.91 23.57
CA GLY A 462 -50.14 29.74 23.16
C GLY A 462 -50.51 29.30 21.72
N GLY A 463 -50.19 28.05 21.34
CA GLY A 463 -51.15 27.08 20.76
C GLY A 463 -52.11 27.33 19.55
N TYR A 464 -52.12 26.33 18.64
CA TYR A 464 -53.28 25.74 17.93
C TYR A 464 -54.08 26.47 16.81
N ILE A 465 -53.94 25.97 15.57
CA ILE A 465 -54.97 25.25 14.74
C ILE A 465 -56.43 25.82 14.80
N GLU A 466 -57.13 26.26 13.73
CA GLU A 466 -57.59 25.43 12.59
C GLU A 466 -58.22 26.16 11.35
N ARG A 467 -58.02 25.57 10.14
CA ARG A 467 -58.83 25.46 8.88
C ARG A 467 -59.87 26.51 8.36
N ASN A 468 -59.71 26.77 7.04
CA ASN A 468 -60.71 26.77 5.94
C ASN A 468 -61.81 27.87 5.80
N SER A 469 -61.94 28.44 4.59
CA SER A 469 -63.04 28.05 3.65
C SER A 469 -62.89 28.55 2.20
N SER A 470 -63.32 27.68 1.26
CA SER A 470 -63.63 27.79 -0.20
C SER A 470 -63.63 29.13 -0.96
N GLY A 471 -63.33 29.19 -2.27
CA GLY A 471 -62.92 28.12 -3.21
C GLY A 471 -63.32 28.36 -4.70
N ASN A 472 -63.03 27.39 -5.58
CA ASN A 472 -63.46 27.26 -7.01
C ASN A 472 -62.82 28.25 -8.04
N VAL A 473 -62.47 27.88 -9.30
CA VAL A 473 -62.67 26.60 -10.03
C VAL A 473 -61.71 26.36 -11.24
N ARG A 474 -61.43 25.06 -11.53
CA ARG A 474 -60.99 24.42 -12.82
C ARG A 474 -59.52 24.50 -13.36
N LYS A 475 -59.09 23.30 -13.82
CA LYS A 475 -58.10 22.93 -14.88
C LYS A 475 -56.57 22.93 -14.61
N SER A 476 -56.12 21.82 -14.00
CA SER A 476 -55.04 20.91 -14.47
C SER A 476 -54.00 21.39 -15.51
N LYS A 477 -52.73 21.52 -15.10
CA LYS A 477 -51.64 20.55 -15.40
C LYS A 477 -50.32 20.92 -14.68
N SER A 478 -49.39 19.96 -14.64
CA SER A 478 -47.95 20.02 -14.25
C SER A 478 -47.53 20.81 -12.99
N HIS A 479 -47.08 20.06 -11.97
CA HIS A 479 -46.15 20.59 -10.98
C HIS A 479 -44.76 20.75 -11.61
N LYS A 480 -44.20 21.96 -11.56
CA LYS A 480 -42.74 22.12 -11.67
C LYS A 480 -42.11 21.69 -10.34
N SER A 481 -41.06 20.89 -10.41
CA SER A 481 -40.21 20.62 -9.24
C SER A 481 -39.62 21.95 -8.74
N GLY A 482 -39.71 22.18 -7.43
CA GLY A 482 -39.10 23.34 -6.79
C GLY A 482 -37.62 23.07 -6.48
N ASN A 483 -36.79 24.11 -6.50
CA ASN A 483 -35.36 24.03 -6.25
C ASN A 483 -35.02 23.21 -4.99
N PHE A 484 -34.46 22.01 -5.16
CA PHE A 484 -33.54 21.49 -4.16
C PHE A 484 -32.26 22.32 -4.26
N ALA A 485 -31.82 22.87 -3.13
CA ALA A 485 -30.59 23.66 -3.08
C ALA A 485 -29.38 22.79 -3.44
N ASN A 486 -28.33 23.42 -3.97
CA ASN A 486 -27.06 22.75 -4.24
C ASN A 486 -26.49 22.15 -2.96
N VAL A 487 -26.67 20.84 -2.75
CA VAL A 487 -25.75 20.04 -1.94
C VAL A 487 -24.45 19.97 -2.72
N GLY A 488 -23.62 21.00 -2.55
CA GLY A 488 -22.30 21.04 -3.18
C GLY A 488 -21.48 19.85 -2.72
N PHE A 489 -20.70 19.27 -3.63
CA PHE A 489 -19.72 18.24 -3.29
C PHE A 489 -18.85 18.73 -2.14
N SER A 490 -19.00 18.10 -0.96
CA SER A 490 -18.12 18.36 0.16
C SER A 490 -16.71 17.97 -0.26
N ASN A 491 -15.79 18.94 -0.28
CA ASN A 491 -14.37 18.65 -0.43
C ASN A 491 -13.98 17.58 0.61
N LEU A 492 -13.49 16.42 0.16
CA LEU A 492 -12.81 15.50 1.08
C LEU A 492 -11.66 16.28 1.69
N SER A 493 -11.70 16.48 3.00
CA SER A 493 -10.64 17.19 3.71
C SER A 493 -9.35 16.39 3.58
N LYS A 494 -8.34 16.96 2.92
CA LYS A 494 -7.00 16.37 2.83
C LYS A 494 -6.54 15.99 4.24
N PHE A 495 -6.05 14.77 4.42
CA PHE A 495 -5.51 14.32 5.70
C PHE A 495 -4.43 15.31 6.18
N LYS A 496 -4.52 15.72 7.43
CA LYS A 496 -3.60 16.69 8.04
C LYS A 496 -2.82 16.01 9.16
N TYR A 497 -1.54 15.79 8.92
CA TYR A 497 -0.58 15.34 9.94
C TYR A 497 -0.61 16.25 11.16
N LYS A 498 -0.41 15.65 12.34
CA LYS A 498 -0.46 16.32 13.65
C LYS A 498 0.68 15.83 14.55
N PRO A 499 1.13 16.68 15.50
CA PRO A 499 2.01 16.25 16.57
C PRO A 499 1.33 15.18 17.44
N MET A 500 2.02 14.06 17.64
CA MET A 500 1.54 12.90 18.40
C MET A 500 2.66 12.34 19.29
N SER A 501 2.25 11.70 20.38
CA SER A 501 3.15 11.06 21.35
C SER A 501 2.41 9.92 22.05
N PRO A 502 3.09 8.86 22.52
CA PRO A 502 2.44 7.73 23.20
C PRO A 502 1.62 8.20 24.41
N GLY A 503 0.33 7.80 24.47
CA GLY A 503 -0.57 8.12 25.59
C GLY A 503 -1.00 9.59 25.70
N ALA A 504 -0.75 10.44 24.68
CA ALA A 504 -1.08 11.86 24.70
C ALA A 504 -2.60 12.14 24.67
N THR A 505 -3.05 13.17 25.39
CA THR A 505 -4.46 13.59 25.43
C THR A 505 -4.66 14.96 24.78
N PRO A 506 -5.87 15.29 24.29
CA PRO A 506 -6.23 16.64 23.90
C PRO A 506 -6.37 17.58 25.12
N PHE A 507 -6.39 18.89 24.87
CA PHE A 507 -6.89 19.90 25.81
C PHE A 507 -8.43 19.85 25.93
N ALA A 508 -9.14 19.63 24.81
CA ALA A 508 -10.59 19.73 24.70
C ALA A 508 -11.11 21.05 25.35
N ALA A 509 -11.98 20.95 26.36
CA ALA A 509 -12.51 22.09 27.11
C ALA A 509 -11.65 22.50 28.35
N SER A 510 -10.39 22.07 28.45
CA SER A 510 -9.50 22.32 29.59
C SER A 510 -8.19 22.99 29.17
N ASP A 511 -7.67 23.91 29.99
CA ASP A 511 -6.34 24.51 29.80
C ASP A 511 -5.16 23.57 30.16
N ARG A 512 -5.42 22.31 30.52
CA ARG A 512 -4.40 21.31 30.85
C ARG A 512 -4.59 19.99 30.09
N ARG A 513 -3.48 19.38 29.66
CA ARG A 513 -3.46 18.06 28.97
C ARG A 513 -2.20 17.26 29.33
N TYR A 514 -2.19 15.98 28.96
CA TYR A 514 -0.99 15.15 29.02
C TYR A 514 -0.25 15.17 27.67
N LEU A 515 1.07 15.38 27.73
CA LEU A 515 1.96 15.31 26.57
C LEU A 515 2.28 13.86 26.21
N THR A 516 2.52 13.00 27.22
CA THR A 516 2.77 11.56 27.04
C THR A 516 2.50 10.81 28.35
N MET A 517 2.20 9.51 28.26
CA MET A 517 2.11 8.57 29.38
C MET A 517 2.75 7.23 29.02
N ASN A 518 3.44 6.60 29.96
CA ASN A 518 3.93 5.22 29.85
C ASN A 518 4.14 4.58 31.23
N ASN A 519 4.70 3.37 31.30
CA ASN A 519 5.00 2.66 32.54
C ASN A 519 5.90 3.40 33.56
N ILE A 520 6.65 4.42 33.14
CA ILE A 520 7.60 5.16 34.00
C ILE A 520 6.90 6.34 34.70
N GLY A 521 5.95 6.97 34.01
CA GLY A 521 5.27 8.16 34.49
C GLY A 521 4.44 8.86 33.42
N TYR A 522 4.16 10.13 33.65
CA TYR A 522 3.38 10.97 32.76
C TYR A 522 3.93 12.40 32.74
N VAL A 523 3.80 13.06 31.59
CA VAL A 523 4.15 14.47 31.43
C VAL A 523 2.90 15.26 31.14
N SER A 524 2.68 16.34 31.87
CA SER A 524 1.53 17.24 31.72
C SER A 524 1.96 18.65 31.35
N THR A 525 1.07 19.38 30.67
CA THR A 525 1.24 20.79 30.32
C THR A 525 -0.02 21.57 30.66
N VAL A 526 0.16 22.78 31.21
CA VAL A 526 -0.90 23.73 31.59
C VAL A 526 -0.67 25.04 30.84
N ARG A 527 -1.72 25.61 30.25
CA ARG A 527 -1.65 26.85 29.45
C ARG A 527 -1.81 28.09 30.34
N ASN A 528 -0.76 28.90 30.44
CA ASN A 528 -0.67 30.06 31.32
C ASN A 528 -0.54 31.36 30.48
N ASN A 529 -1.65 31.96 30.03
CA ASN A 529 -1.73 33.32 29.44
C ASN A 529 -0.50 33.83 28.63
N GLY A 530 -0.03 33.04 27.66
CA GLY A 530 1.10 33.38 26.78
C GLY A 530 2.28 32.42 26.85
N GLN A 531 2.38 31.63 27.93
CA GLN A 531 3.36 30.55 28.10
C GLN A 531 2.66 29.24 28.52
N TYR A 532 3.44 28.17 28.69
CA TYR A 532 2.97 26.91 29.26
C TYR A 532 3.78 26.57 30.52
N SER A 533 3.22 25.74 31.40
CA SER A 533 3.95 25.12 32.51
C SER A 533 3.93 23.61 32.34
N ILE A 534 5.10 22.99 32.26
CA ILE A 534 5.28 21.56 32.06
C ILE A 534 5.66 20.91 33.38
N THR A 535 4.98 19.81 33.75
CA THR A 535 5.30 18.99 34.94
C THR A 535 5.56 17.54 34.51
N VAL A 536 6.71 17.00 34.93
CA VAL A 536 7.16 15.62 34.68
C VAL A 536 7.02 14.82 35.96
N SER A 537 6.04 13.94 36.00
CA SER A 537 5.65 13.13 37.16
C SER A 537 5.98 11.65 36.93
N PHE A 538 6.36 10.94 37.99
CA PHE A 538 6.82 9.55 37.94
C PHE A 538 5.94 8.65 38.81
N PHE A 539 5.79 7.38 38.44
CA PHE A 539 5.13 6.39 39.29
C PHE A 539 6.05 5.84 40.39
N ASP A 540 7.35 5.68 40.11
CA ASP A 540 8.37 5.33 41.11
C ASP A 540 9.05 6.60 41.69
N LEU A 541 8.44 7.16 42.73
CA LEU A 541 8.97 8.28 43.51
C LEU A 541 10.19 7.90 44.39
N GLY A 542 10.58 6.63 44.43
CA GLY A 542 11.82 6.17 45.08
C GLY A 542 13.04 6.28 44.18
N ARG A 543 12.85 6.16 42.86
CA ARG A 543 13.90 6.35 41.83
C ARG A 543 14.00 7.80 41.34
N PHE A 544 12.87 8.47 41.15
CA PHE A 544 12.80 9.74 40.44
C PHE A 544 12.08 10.82 41.26
N ASN A 545 12.55 12.07 41.16
CA ASN A 545 11.88 13.23 41.73
C ASN A 545 11.04 13.92 40.65
N GLU A 546 9.79 14.23 40.96
CA GLU A 546 8.96 15.11 40.13
C GLU A 546 9.60 16.49 39.96
N TYR A 547 9.51 17.06 38.76
CA TYR A 547 9.96 18.42 38.48
C TYR A 547 9.03 19.15 37.51
N HIS A 548 9.01 20.47 37.59
CA HIS A 548 8.28 21.35 36.68
C HIS A 548 9.15 22.48 36.14
N PHE A 549 8.75 23.08 35.02
CA PHE A 549 9.36 24.27 34.45
C PHE A 549 8.39 25.05 33.56
N GLU A 550 8.52 26.37 33.52
CA GLU A 550 7.81 27.19 32.52
C GLU A 550 8.45 26.99 31.14
N ASP A 551 7.59 26.82 30.15
CA ASP A 551 7.90 26.64 28.74
C ASP A 551 7.42 27.85 27.92
N LEU A 552 8.40 28.56 27.37
CA LEU A 552 8.21 29.75 26.53
C LEU A 552 8.09 29.40 25.02
N PHE A 553 8.27 28.13 24.65
CA PHE A 553 8.30 27.65 23.27
C PHE A 553 7.01 26.89 22.89
N GLY A 554 6.31 26.33 23.87
CA GLY A 554 5.03 25.64 23.69
C GLY A 554 5.16 24.21 23.14
N TYR A 555 6.11 23.44 23.68
CA TYR A 555 6.37 22.05 23.30
C TYR A 555 5.09 21.21 23.31
N ASP A 556 4.80 20.58 22.18
CA ASP A 556 3.55 19.84 21.94
C ASP A 556 3.75 18.33 21.79
N ILE A 557 4.98 17.89 21.56
CA ILE A 557 5.41 16.48 21.46
C ILE A 557 6.38 16.18 22.63
N CYS A 558 6.24 15.00 23.24
CA CYS A 558 7.09 14.57 24.36
C CYS A 558 7.36 13.06 24.33
N PHE A 559 8.54 12.63 24.77
CA PHE A 559 8.87 11.23 25.01
C PHE A 559 9.63 11.09 26.35
N LEU A 560 9.15 10.21 27.22
CA LEU A 560 9.70 9.97 28.57
C LEU A 560 10.38 8.59 28.62
N ASN A 561 11.62 8.51 29.11
CA ASN A 561 12.31 7.25 29.41
C ASN A 561 12.98 7.30 30.80
N GLU A 562 13.71 6.25 31.19
CA GLU A 562 14.38 6.18 32.51
C GLU A 562 15.61 7.09 32.64
N ASN A 563 16.16 7.59 31.53
CA ASN A 563 17.37 8.43 31.51
C ASN A 563 17.03 9.93 31.45
N GLY A 564 15.92 10.29 30.80
CA GLY A 564 15.49 11.68 30.60
C GLY A 564 14.14 11.83 29.90
N THR A 565 13.76 13.09 29.70
CA THR A 565 12.61 13.51 28.91
C THR A 565 13.08 14.25 27.66
N LEU A 566 12.55 13.88 26.49
CA LEU A 566 12.73 14.61 25.25
C LEU A 566 11.45 15.40 24.92
N PHE A 567 11.60 16.68 24.61
CA PHE A 567 10.53 17.60 24.19
C PHE A 567 10.78 18.07 22.76
N ALA A 568 9.71 18.31 21.99
CA ALA A 568 9.79 19.00 20.71
C ALA A 568 8.61 19.95 20.47
N GLN A 569 8.86 21.03 19.74
CA GLN A 569 7.85 21.96 19.22
C GLN A 569 7.69 21.69 17.72
N SER A 570 6.53 21.13 17.35
CA SER A 570 6.23 20.58 16.02
C SER A 570 6.49 21.56 14.87
N LYS A 571 6.25 22.86 15.07
CA LYS A 571 6.31 23.89 14.02
C LYS A 571 7.66 24.60 13.87
N THR A 572 8.47 24.65 14.92
CA THR A 572 9.77 25.37 14.90
C THR A 572 10.95 24.44 14.71
N GLY A 573 10.74 23.12 14.78
CA GLY A 573 11.81 22.12 14.73
C GLY A 573 12.67 22.07 16.00
N GLN A 574 12.31 22.80 17.05
CA GLN A 574 13.10 22.89 18.28
C GLN A 574 12.91 21.64 19.13
N LEU A 575 14.01 20.94 19.40
CA LEU A 575 14.15 19.83 20.33
C LEU A 575 14.79 20.31 21.63
N HIS A 576 14.36 19.79 22.77
CA HIS A 576 15.03 19.97 24.05
C HIS A 576 15.10 18.64 24.80
N TYR A 577 16.31 18.16 25.11
CA TYR A 577 16.52 16.95 25.90
C TYR A 577 16.94 17.29 27.33
N ARG A 578 16.25 16.67 28.28
CA ARG A 578 16.37 16.95 29.71
C ARG A 578 16.62 15.64 30.47
N PRO A 579 17.88 15.28 30.74
CA PRO A 579 18.23 14.13 31.57
C PRO A 579 17.61 14.26 32.97
N HIS A 580 17.18 13.15 33.57
CA HIS A 580 16.70 13.13 34.96
C HIS A 580 17.88 13.19 35.95
N ASN A 581 19.04 12.69 35.54
CA ASN A 581 20.27 12.69 36.34
C ASN A 581 21.08 13.98 36.11
N THR A 582 21.41 14.68 37.19
CA THR A 582 22.21 15.92 37.20
C THR A 582 23.64 15.79 36.67
N LEU A 583 24.14 14.57 36.43
CA LEU A 583 25.45 14.34 35.80
C LEU A 583 25.51 14.78 34.33
N HIS A 584 24.38 14.84 33.62
CA HIS A 584 24.34 15.17 32.19
C HIS A 584 23.67 16.53 31.97
N SER A 585 24.29 17.38 31.16
CA SER A 585 23.72 18.69 30.81
C SER A 585 22.54 18.57 29.85
N THR A 586 21.47 19.31 30.13
CA THR A 586 20.35 19.52 29.19
C THR A 586 20.86 20.14 27.89
N TRP A 587 20.34 19.73 26.74
CA TRP A 587 20.69 20.33 25.45
C TRP A 587 19.46 20.68 24.60
N THR A 588 19.66 21.61 23.67
CA THR A 588 18.64 22.11 22.75
C THR A 588 19.19 22.08 21.33
N LYS A 589 18.37 21.67 20.35
CA LYS A 589 18.74 21.55 18.94
C LYS A 589 17.59 22.08 18.08
N LEU A 590 17.89 22.58 16.89
CA LEU A 590 16.88 22.89 15.88
C LEU A 590 17.02 21.93 14.69
N VAL A 591 15.90 21.37 14.25
CA VAL A 591 15.76 20.51 13.07
C VAL A 591 15.30 21.37 11.90
N SER A 592 15.96 21.24 10.75
CA SER A 592 15.54 21.90 9.51
C SER A 592 14.20 21.32 9.03
N LEU A 593 13.16 22.15 8.99
CA LEU A 593 11.85 21.81 8.43
C LEU A 593 11.63 22.57 7.12
N ALA A 594 11.00 21.93 6.13
CA ALA A 594 10.56 22.60 4.91
C ALA A 594 9.29 23.45 5.14
N GLU A 595 8.91 24.27 4.15
CA GLU A 595 7.69 25.08 4.24
C GLU A 595 6.44 24.20 4.39
N GLY A 596 5.72 24.39 5.51
CA GLY A 596 4.52 23.60 5.84
C GLY A 596 4.80 22.21 6.45
N GLU A 597 6.06 21.84 6.65
CA GLU A 597 6.45 20.62 7.36
C GLU A 597 6.35 20.79 8.88
N ILE A 598 6.02 19.70 9.57
CA ILE A 598 6.08 19.62 11.04
C ILE A 598 6.85 18.37 11.49
N ILE A 599 7.46 18.43 12.68
CA ILE A 599 7.74 17.20 13.43
C ILE A 599 6.39 16.58 13.81
N THR A 600 6.22 15.28 13.58
CA THR A 600 5.00 14.53 13.93
C THR A 600 5.18 13.70 15.19
N SER A 601 6.35 13.11 15.39
CA SER A 601 6.65 12.33 16.60
C SER A 601 8.15 12.32 16.89
N ILE A 602 8.51 12.05 18.13
CA ILE A 602 9.90 11.84 18.59
C ILE A 602 9.98 10.59 19.47
N ALA A 603 11.16 9.98 19.55
CA ALA A 603 11.47 8.90 20.49
C ALA A 603 12.88 9.06 21.06
N SER A 604 13.14 8.52 22.25
CA SER A 604 14.44 8.58 22.91
C SER A 604 14.70 7.32 23.72
N THR A 605 15.94 6.82 23.67
CA THR A 605 16.46 5.74 24.52
C THR A 605 17.73 6.22 25.24
N SER A 606 18.35 5.34 26.01
CA SER A 606 19.69 5.52 26.59
C SER A 606 20.79 5.83 25.56
N HIS A 607 20.56 5.57 24.27
CA HIS A 607 21.63 5.59 23.26
C HIS A 607 21.26 6.33 21.95
N ARG A 608 19.97 6.58 21.71
CA ARG A 608 19.45 7.22 20.49
C ARG A 608 18.36 8.25 20.81
N VAL A 609 18.28 9.27 19.97
CA VAL A 609 17.12 10.16 19.85
C VAL A 609 16.69 10.12 18.39
N ILE A 610 15.41 9.87 18.12
CA ILE A 610 14.85 9.75 16.79
C ILE A 610 13.75 10.80 16.62
N VAL A 611 13.75 11.49 15.47
CA VAL A 611 12.78 12.53 15.13
C VAL A 611 12.16 12.21 13.78
N GLY A 612 10.83 12.16 13.72
CA GLY A 612 10.05 11.89 12.51
C GLY A 612 9.19 13.07 12.11
N THR A 613 9.08 13.32 10.80
CA THR A 613 8.34 14.47 10.25
C THR A 613 7.16 14.10 9.35
N SER A 614 6.27 15.06 9.13
CA SER A 614 5.14 14.95 8.18
C SER A 614 5.57 14.79 6.72
N SER A 615 6.81 15.16 6.39
CA SER A 615 7.40 14.88 5.07
C SER A 615 8.11 13.53 5.01
N GLY A 616 8.13 12.74 6.08
CA GLY A 616 8.78 11.44 6.15
C GLY A 616 10.31 11.49 6.23
N TYR A 617 10.89 12.57 6.79
CA TYR A 617 12.30 12.52 7.21
C TYR A 617 12.39 11.83 8.57
N CYS A 618 13.28 10.84 8.67
CA CYS A 618 13.65 10.16 9.91
C CYS A 618 15.08 10.54 10.25
N THR A 619 15.28 11.35 11.30
CA THR A 619 16.61 11.79 11.73
C THR A 619 17.00 11.11 13.02
N SER A 620 18.13 10.42 13.00
CA SER A 620 18.71 9.74 14.17
C SER A 620 19.85 10.56 14.75
N PHE A 621 19.86 10.68 16.07
CA PHE A 621 20.86 11.38 16.87
C PHE A 621 21.40 10.45 17.98
N ASN A 622 22.56 10.77 18.54
CA ASN A 622 22.97 10.21 19.83
C ASN A 622 22.32 10.98 21.00
N GLU A 623 22.50 10.47 22.22
CA GLU A 623 22.03 11.08 23.48
C GLU A 623 22.57 12.51 23.74
N TYR A 624 23.58 12.98 22.98
CA TYR A 624 24.21 14.30 23.08
C TYR A 624 23.80 15.26 21.93
N GLY A 625 22.85 14.89 21.07
CA GLY A 625 22.36 15.73 19.98
C GLY A 625 23.28 15.84 18.76
N LEU A 626 24.25 14.93 18.58
CA LEU A 626 24.97 14.73 17.33
C LEU A 626 24.10 13.92 16.36
N ILE A 627 23.93 14.40 15.12
CA ILE A 627 23.22 13.66 14.06
C ILE A 627 24.08 12.46 13.62
N LEU A 628 23.46 11.28 13.54
CA LEU A 628 24.08 10.03 13.11
C LEU A 628 23.64 9.62 11.70
N SER A 629 22.34 9.72 11.41
CA SER A 629 21.79 9.50 10.06
C SER A 629 20.55 10.37 9.82
N MET A 630 20.23 10.57 8.54
CA MET A 630 18.97 11.17 8.09
C MET A 630 18.47 10.36 6.90
N GLU A 631 17.31 9.74 7.05
CA GLU A 631 16.70 8.84 6.05
C GLU A 631 15.34 9.39 5.58
N LYS A 632 14.91 8.94 4.40
CA LYS A 632 13.65 9.33 3.77
C LYS A 632 12.75 8.12 3.62
N VAL A 633 11.55 8.22 4.18
CA VAL A 633 10.53 7.15 4.29
C VAL A 633 9.13 7.74 4.04
N SER A 634 8.08 6.92 4.03
CA SER A 634 6.70 7.40 4.05
C SER A 634 6.44 8.30 5.28
N PRO A 635 5.54 9.30 5.19
CA PRO A 635 5.23 10.22 6.27
C PRO A 635 4.96 9.54 7.61
N ILE A 636 5.69 9.95 8.64
CA ILE A 636 5.67 9.35 9.97
C ILE A 636 4.50 9.94 10.76
N VAL A 637 3.73 9.11 11.46
CA VAL A 637 2.69 9.57 12.40
C VAL A 637 3.05 9.30 13.86
N LEU A 638 3.74 8.21 14.16
CA LEU A 638 4.16 7.88 15.52
C LEU A 638 5.49 7.13 15.54
N LEU A 639 6.26 7.37 16.61
CA LEU A 639 7.53 6.71 16.90
C LEU A 639 7.51 6.13 18.32
N THR A 640 8.16 4.99 18.48
CA THR A 640 8.65 4.53 19.78
C THR A 640 9.99 3.82 19.63
N ALA A 641 10.77 3.71 20.70
CA ALA A 641 12.09 3.12 20.66
C ALA A 641 12.42 2.40 21.98
N TYR A 642 13.24 1.35 21.88
CA TYR A 642 13.68 0.51 22.99
C TYR A 642 15.13 0.10 22.74
N ASP A 643 16.04 0.49 23.64
CA ASP A 643 17.49 0.30 23.46
C ASP A 643 18.00 0.86 22.10
N TYR A 644 18.41 0.02 21.15
CA TYR A 644 18.77 0.40 19.77
C TYR A 644 17.67 0.12 18.73
N ARG A 645 16.53 -0.43 19.14
CA ARG A 645 15.38 -0.79 18.30
C ARG A 645 14.44 0.39 18.15
N VAL A 646 13.97 0.64 16.94
CA VAL A 646 13.08 1.75 16.58
C VAL A 646 11.88 1.18 15.84
N PHE A 647 10.68 1.49 16.33
CA PHE A 647 9.42 1.12 15.71
C PHE A 647 8.70 2.39 15.24
N ILE A 648 8.41 2.45 13.94
CA ILE A 648 7.82 3.60 13.26
C ILE A 648 6.47 3.19 12.71
N ILE A 649 5.45 4.03 12.92
CA ILE A 649 4.18 3.94 12.18
C ILE A 649 4.14 5.08 11.16
N HIS A 650 3.88 4.70 9.91
CA HIS A 650 3.71 5.60 8.77
C HIS A 650 2.25 5.66 8.37
N TYR A 651 1.82 6.79 7.84
CA TYR A 651 0.52 6.92 7.19
C TYR A 651 0.65 7.76 5.92
N SER A 652 0.04 7.29 4.83
CA SER A 652 -0.09 8.05 3.59
C SER A 652 -1.49 7.83 3.02
N PRO A 653 -2.20 8.88 2.55
CA PRO A 653 -3.45 8.71 1.80
C PRO A 653 -3.34 7.81 0.56
N TYR A 654 -2.12 7.52 0.10
CA TYR A 654 -1.83 6.65 -1.04
C TYR A 654 -1.43 5.22 -0.64
N HIS A 655 -0.70 5.04 0.48
CA HIS A 655 -0.18 3.74 0.92
C HIS A 655 -0.98 3.11 2.08
N GLY A 656 -1.96 3.84 2.63
CA GLY A 656 -2.67 3.44 3.84
C GLY A 656 -1.81 3.61 5.09
N ILE A 657 -1.92 2.67 6.02
CA ILE A 657 -1.16 2.64 7.27
C ILE A 657 -0.17 1.46 7.28
N SER A 658 1.09 1.75 7.59
CA SER A 658 2.18 0.78 7.58
C SER A 658 3.16 1.02 8.72
N TYR A 659 4.05 0.05 8.96
CA TYR A 659 5.06 0.13 10.01
C TYR A 659 6.45 -0.26 9.50
N SER A 660 7.48 0.28 10.16
CA SER A 660 8.86 -0.15 10.00
C SER A 660 9.45 -0.50 11.36
N LEU A 661 10.27 -1.55 11.42
CA LEU A 661 11.01 -1.97 12.60
C LEU A 661 12.47 -2.16 12.20
N PHE A 662 13.37 -1.41 12.82
CA PHE A 662 14.81 -1.53 12.58
C PHE A 662 15.60 -1.41 13.88
N GLU A 663 16.86 -1.82 13.83
CA GLU A 663 17.85 -1.61 14.88
C GLU A 663 19.01 -0.79 14.32
N GLN A 664 19.49 0.19 15.07
CA GLN A 664 20.61 1.06 14.69
C GLN A 664 21.66 1.15 15.80
N SER A 665 22.23 0.00 16.17
CA SER A 665 23.35 -0.07 17.12
C SER A 665 24.67 0.41 16.48
N PRO A 666 25.75 0.65 17.25
CA PRO A 666 27.03 1.11 16.69
C PRO A 666 27.71 0.10 15.75
N THR A 667 27.30 -1.17 15.77
CA THR A 667 27.88 -2.28 15.00
C THR A 667 26.93 -2.89 13.98
N LYS A 668 25.62 -2.68 14.13
CA LYS A 668 24.56 -3.32 13.32
C LYS A 668 23.44 -2.31 13.03
N SER A 669 23.21 -2.05 11.76
CA SER A 669 22.11 -1.21 11.25
C SER A 669 21.27 -2.02 10.29
N VAL A 670 20.11 -2.53 10.73
CA VAL A 670 19.31 -3.53 10.01
C VAL A 670 17.82 -3.26 10.17
N TYR A 671 17.09 -3.25 9.04
CA TYR A 671 15.62 -3.30 9.02
C TYR A 671 15.14 -4.76 9.16
N TYR A 672 14.31 -5.02 10.16
CA TYR A 672 13.57 -6.29 10.33
C TYR A 672 12.28 -6.31 9.49
N GLN A 673 11.60 -5.16 9.43
CA GLN A 673 10.39 -4.89 8.65
C GLN A 673 10.49 -3.46 8.12
N ARG A 674 10.04 -3.21 6.89
CA ARG A 674 10.07 -1.87 6.29
C ARG A 674 8.79 -1.61 5.52
N GLU A 675 8.04 -0.62 5.98
CA GLU A 675 6.79 -0.12 5.40
C GLU A 675 5.74 -1.24 5.14
N THR A 676 5.80 -2.31 5.95
CA THR A 676 4.86 -3.44 5.96
C THR A 676 3.50 -2.99 6.49
N SER A 677 2.39 -3.51 5.98
CA SER A 677 1.04 -3.08 6.39
C SER A 677 0.76 -3.33 7.89
N LEU A 678 0.10 -2.38 8.55
CA LEU A 678 -0.31 -2.47 9.95
C LEU A 678 -1.81 -2.82 10.02
N PRO A 679 -2.21 -3.99 10.55
CA PRO A 679 -3.61 -4.44 10.58
C PRO A 679 -4.38 -3.79 11.75
N ILE A 680 -4.63 -2.50 11.65
CA ILE A 680 -5.34 -1.68 12.65
C ILE A 680 -6.54 -0.95 12.03
N THR A 681 -7.63 -0.80 12.79
CA THR A 681 -8.84 -0.12 12.32
C THR A 681 -8.71 1.40 12.45
N LEU A 682 -8.63 2.12 11.33
CA LEU A 682 -8.68 3.58 11.32
C LEU A 682 -10.10 4.10 11.65
N PRO A 683 -10.27 5.18 12.44
CA PRO A 683 -11.60 5.75 12.73
C PRO A 683 -12.34 6.19 11.46
N ASN A 684 -13.54 5.61 11.22
CA ASN A 684 -14.37 5.94 10.06
C ASN A 684 -15.66 6.68 10.47
N THR A 685 -15.62 8.00 10.32
CA THR A 685 -16.71 8.93 10.68
C THR A 685 -17.99 8.79 9.85
N LEU A 686 -18.02 7.94 8.82
CA LEU A 686 -19.17 7.75 7.94
C LEU A 686 -19.98 6.47 8.22
N THR A 687 -19.37 5.45 8.86
CA THR A 687 -20.01 4.13 9.07
C THR A 687 -20.36 3.84 10.53
N ASP A 688 -19.52 4.23 11.48
CA ASP A 688 -19.68 3.86 12.90
C ASP A 688 -20.69 4.77 13.63
N LYS A 689 -21.98 4.61 13.32
CA LYS A 689 -23.08 5.23 14.08
C LYS A 689 -23.28 4.64 15.48
N ASN A 690 -22.64 3.51 15.77
CA ASN A 690 -22.86 2.73 17.00
C ASN A 690 -21.66 2.76 17.97
N LYS A 691 -20.53 3.39 17.60
CA LYS A 691 -19.42 3.64 18.54
C LYS A 691 -19.49 5.09 19.02
N VAL A 692 -19.37 5.30 20.33
CA VAL A 692 -19.31 6.63 20.96
C VAL A 692 -17.90 7.20 20.77
N SER A 693 -17.54 7.55 19.53
CA SER A 693 -16.30 8.27 19.26
C SER A 693 -16.44 9.71 19.71
N ASP A 694 -15.57 10.16 20.61
CA ASP A 694 -15.56 11.54 21.05
C ASP A 694 -14.95 12.41 19.93
N PRO A 695 -15.72 13.36 19.36
CA PRO A 695 -15.26 14.12 18.20
C PRO A 695 -14.04 14.99 18.51
N ASP A 696 -13.76 15.35 19.78
CA ASP A 696 -12.56 16.10 20.13
C ASP A 696 -11.32 15.19 20.18
N TYR A 697 -11.46 13.88 20.43
CA TYR A 697 -10.33 12.95 20.33
C TYR A 697 -9.99 12.63 18.87
N ASP A 698 -10.97 12.33 18.01
CA ASP A 698 -10.73 12.11 16.57
C ASP A 698 -10.14 13.36 15.89
N ARG A 699 -10.55 14.55 16.35
CA ARG A 699 -9.95 15.83 15.94
C ARG A 699 -8.52 16.02 16.45
N PHE A 700 -8.11 15.41 17.55
CA PHE A 700 -6.73 15.44 18.02
C PHE A 700 -5.87 14.39 17.29
N ASN A 701 -6.36 13.14 17.24
CA ASN A 701 -5.70 11.98 16.69
C ASN A 701 -6.50 11.38 15.53
N SER A 702 -6.17 11.78 14.30
CA SER A 702 -6.82 11.25 13.09
C SER A 702 -6.35 9.84 12.67
N THR A 703 -5.62 9.12 13.53
CA THR A 703 -5.21 7.72 13.30
C THR A 703 -5.88 6.74 14.26
N GLY A 704 -6.52 7.21 15.34
CA GLY A 704 -7.12 6.37 16.39
C GLY A 704 -6.13 5.70 17.34
N ILE A 705 -4.82 5.74 17.07
CA ILE A 705 -3.78 5.05 17.86
C ILE A 705 -3.60 5.74 19.22
N LYS A 706 -4.04 5.10 20.31
CA LYS A 706 -3.96 5.68 21.67
C LYS A 706 -2.53 5.65 22.23
N SER A 707 -1.80 4.55 22.03
CA SER A 707 -0.40 4.43 22.45
C SER A 707 0.34 3.34 21.66
N VAL A 708 1.67 3.47 21.64
CA VAL A 708 2.62 2.58 20.96
C VAL A 708 3.88 2.48 21.82
N PHE A 709 4.28 1.26 22.14
CA PHE A 709 5.38 0.98 23.06
C PHE A 709 6.02 -0.37 22.73
N PHE A 710 7.15 -0.69 23.36
CA PHE A 710 7.66 -2.05 23.40
C PHE A 710 7.19 -2.73 24.70
N SER A 711 7.09 -4.07 24.68
CA SER A 711 6.93 -4.87 25.90
C SER A 711 8.20 -4.79 26.76
N LEU A 712 8.11 -5.24 28.02
CA LEU A 712 9.29 -5.40 28.91
C LEU A 712 10.42 -6.25 28.29
N TYR A 713 10.10 -7.12 27.32
CA TYR A 713 11.03 -8.01 26.61
C TYR A 713 11.41 -7.50 25.21
N GLY A 714 11.02 -6.28 24.84
CA GLY A 714 11.42 -5.65 23.58
C GLY A 714 10.64 -6.09 22.34
N ASP A 715 9.40 -6.56 22.49
CA ASP A 715 8.47 -6.83 21.37
C ASP A 715 7.57 -5.60 21.08
N PRO A 716 7.38 -5.18 19.81
CA PRO A 716 6.52 -4.04 19.47
C PRO A 716 5.03 -4.27 19.82
N CYS A 717 4.42 -3.28 20.46
CA CYS A 717 3.03 -3.27 20.90
C CYS A 717 2.28 -2.03 20.37
N VAL A 718 1.04 -2.21 19.90
CA VAL A 718 0.16 -1.14 19.40
C VAL A 718 -1.23 -1.27 20.01
N PHE A 719 -1.84 -0.15 20.40
CA PHE A 719 -3.21 -0.11 20.93
C PHE A 719 -4.04 0.97 20.19
N GLY A 720 -5.11 0.53 19.53
CA GLY A 720 -5.92 1.37 18.63
C GLY A 720 -7.21 1.93 19.24
N SER A 721 -8.03 2.51 18.35
CA SER A 721 -9.43 2.90 18.59
C SER A 721 -10.41 1.71 18.55
N ASP A 722 -9.90 0.53 18.23
CA ASP A 722 -10.57 -0.77 18.36
C ASP A 722 -10.41 -1.40 19.75
N ASN A 723 -9.66 -0.78 20.67
CA ASN A 723 -9.45 -1.24 22.06
C ASN A 723 -8.80 -2.63 22.20
N VAL A 724 -8.12 -3.09 21.15
CA VAL A 724 -7.35 -4.34 21.14
C VAL A 724 -5.86 -4.03 21.27
N LEU A 725 -5.16 -4.77 22.14
CA LEU A 725 -3.71 -4.77 22.24
C LEU A 725 -3.12 -5.76 21.22
N LEU A 726 -2.44 -5.22 20.21
CA LEU A 726 -1.71 -5.99 19.20
C LEU A 726 -0.22 -6.06 19.58
N VAL A 727 0.33 -7.27 19.59
CA VAL A 727 1.79 -7.50 19.75
C VAL A 727 2.35 -8.15 18.50
N LEU A 728 3.50 -7.66 18.04
CA LEU A 728 4.22 -8.25 16.91
C LEU A 728 5.06 -9.44 17.40
N SER A 729 4.74 -10.63 16.90
CA SER A 729 5.41 -11.89 17.23
C SER A 729 6.31 -12.37 16.08
N LYS A 730 7.37 -13.12 16.39
CA LYS A 730 8.37 -13.65 15.44
C LYS A 730 9.06 -12.60 14.56
N TRP A 731 9.03 -11.32 14.93
CA TRP A 731 9.56 -10.19 14.14
C TRP A 731 11.06 -10.28 13.83
N ARG A 732 11.82 -11.04 14.63
CA ARG A 732 13.23 -11.37 14.39
C ARG A 732 13.43 -12.20 13.09
N SER A 733 12.37 -12.87 12.60
CA SER A 733 12.31 -13.62 11.34
C SER A 733 11.33 -12.99 10.34
N ASN A 734 11.85 -12.50 9.21
CA ASN A 734 11.06 -11.77 8.21
C ASN A 734 9.94 -12.61 7.56
N THR A 735 10.05 -13.95 7.54
CA THR A 735 9.05 -14.85 6.95
C THR A 735 7.99 -15.35 7.92
N GLU A 736 8.20 -15.22 9.24
CA GLU A 736 7.29 -15.74 10.28
C GLU A 736 6.58 -14.65 11.09
N CYS A 737 6.99 -13.40 10.88
CA CYS A 737 6.46 -12.19 11.50
C CYS A 737 4.92 -12.11 11.41
N ARG A 738 4.24 -11.90 12.55
CA ARG A 738 2.77 -11.84 12.63
C ARG A 738 2.29 -10.95 13.78
N TRP A 739 1.20 -10.22 13.55
CA TRP A 739 0.48 -9.52 14.61
C TRP A 739 -0.44 -10.48 15.37
N LEU A 740 -0.41 -10.43 16.70
CA LEU A 740 -1.27 -11.22 17.58
C LEU A 740 -2.14 -10.28 18.43
N PRO A 741 -3.48 -10.40 18.39
CA PRO A 741 -4.36 -9.74 19.35
C PRO A 741 -4.29 -10.50 20.69
N ILE A 742 -3.67 -9.90 21.69
CA ILE A 742 -3.41 -10.58 22.98
C ILE A 742 -4.42 -10.20 24.07
N LEU A 743 -5.11 -9.07 23.93
CA LEU A 743 -6.09 -8.57 24.89
C LEU A 743 -7.13 -7.68 24.17
N ASP A 744 -8.41 -8.00 24.35
CA ASP A 744 -9.55 -7.15 24.02
C ASP A 744 -10.07 -6.53 25.32
N THR A 745 -9.85 -5.22 25.51
CA THR A 745 -10.18 -4.59 26.79
C THR A 745 -11.68 -4.33 26.95
N ASP A 746 -12.43 -4.19 25.86
CA ASP A 746 -13.87 -3.97 25.90
C ASP A 746 -14.59 -5.28 26.31
N MET A 747 -14.04 -6.44 25.94
CA MET A 747 -14.50 -7.74 26.42
C MET A 747 -14.17 -7.99 27.90
N GLU A 748 -13.01 -7.55 28.40
CA GLU A 748 -12.70 -7.62 29.84
C GLU A 748 -13.60 -6.70 30.68
N ILE A 749 -13.76 -5.43 30.28
CA ILE A 749 -14.69 -4.48 30.92
C ILE A 749 -16.11 -5.07 30.97
N TRP A 750 -16.59 -5.64 29.86
CA TRP A 750 -17.92 -6.24 29.77
C TRP A 750 -18.14 -7.41 30.75
N LYS A 751 -17.10 -8.21 31.05
CA LYS A 751 -17.19 -9.25 32.10
C LYS A 751 -17.22 -8.65 33.50
N MET A 752 -16.35 -7.67 33.76
CA MET A 752 -16.25 -6.97 35.05
C MET A 752 -17.53 -6.21 35.41
N THR A 753 -18.29 -5.71 34.43
CA THR A 753 -19.58 -5.02 34.64
C THR A 753 -20.79 -5.97 34.71
N GLY A 754 -20.57 -7.29 34.75
CA GLY A 754 -21.65 -8.29 34.81
C GLY A 754 -22.42 -8.47 33.49
N GLY A 755 -21.86 -8.07 32.35
CA GLY A 755 -22.45 -8.23 31.02
C GLY A 755 -23.18 -7.02 30.46
N LYS A 756 -23.04 -5.84 31.08
CA LYS A 756 -23.64 -4.59 30.61
C LYS A 756 -22.86 -4.05 29.40
N GLU A 757 -23.57 -3.65 28.34
CA GLU A 757 -22.95 -3.06 27.14
C GLU A 757 -22.70 -1.55 27.31
N ASP A 758 -23.58 -0.85 28.03
CA ASP A 758 -23.42 0.57 28.37
C ASP A 758 -22.45 0.75 29.56
N SER A 759 -21.14 0.59 29.30
CA SER A 759 -20.10 0.93 30.28
C SER A 759 -19.45 2.28 29.98
N ASP A 760 -19.72 3.29 30.83
CA ASP A 760 -18.95 4.54 30.96
C ASP A 760 -17.53 4.27 31.54
N VAL A 761 -16.83 3.27 31.02
CA VAL A 761 -15.50 2.82 31.47
C VAL A 761 -14.65 2.55 30.24
N HIS A 762 -13.46 3.14 30.18
CA HIS A 762 -12.55 3.03 29.05
C HIS A 762 -11.11 2.76 29.53
N VAL A 763 -10.36 1.97 28.79
CA VAL A 763 -8.95 1.67 29.07
C VAL A 763 -8.02 2.63 28.34
N TRP A 764 -7.06 3.18 29.08
CA TRP A 764 -5.94 3.97 28.55
C TRP A 764 -4.60 3.25 28.81
N PRO A 765 -3.88 2.75 27.79
CA PRO A 765 -2.72 1.88 27.98
C PRO A 765 -1.44 2.66 28.36
N LEU A 766 -0.67 2.11 29.31
CA LEU A 766 0.64 2.63 29.75
C LEU A 766 1.82 1.77 29.27
N GLY A 767 1.67 0.45 29.23
CA GLY A 767 2.71 -0.47 28.76
C GLY A 767 2.45 -1.94 29.13
N LEU A 768 3.11 -2.86 28.43
CA LEU A 768 2.96 -4.31 28.62
C LEU A 768 4.11 -4.89 29.47
N THR A 769 3.76 -5.38 30.66
CA THR A 769 4.66 -5.97 31.65
C THR A 769 4.45 -7.49 31.65
N TYR A 770 5.21 -8.20 30.83
CA TYR A 770 5.08 -9.67 30.64
C TYR A 770 3.65 -10.11 30.23
N ASP A 771 2.81 -10.53 31.18
CA ASP A 771 1.43 -10.97 30.97
C ASP A 771 0.36 -10.03 31.55
N THR A 772 0.75 -8.82 31.96
CA THR A 772 -0.14 -7.76 32.44
C THR A 772 -0.01 -6.47 31.62
N LEU A 773 -1.14 -5.92 31.18
CA LEU A 773 -1.23 -4.56 30.65
C LEU A 773 -1.40 -3.59 31.83
N ASN A 774 -0.41 -2.71 32.01
CA ASN A 774 -0.57 -1.55 32.87
C ASN A 774 -1.43 -0.51 32.12
N CYS A 775 -2.47 -0.01 32.77
CA CYS A 775 -3.40 0.94 32.19
C CYS A 775 -3.99 1.92 33.21
N VAL A 776 -4.75 2.90 32.73
CA VAL A 776 -5.62 3.75 33.55
C VAL A 776 -7.08 3.44 33.18
N LEU A 777 -7.90 3.10 34.18
CA LEU A 777 -9.35 2.94 34.02
C LEU A 777 -10.03 4.30 34.08
N VAL A 778 -10.29 4.88 32.92
CA VAL A 778 -11.04 6.12 32.75
C VAL A 778 -12.53 5.84 32.99
N LYS A 779 -13.22 6.72 33.73
CA LYS A 779 -14.65 6.59 34.01
C LYS A 779 -15.40 7.86 33.61
N GLY A 780 -16.55 7.68 32.97
CA GLY A 780 -17.36 8.75 32.38
C GLY A 780 -17.18 8.86 30.86
N LYS A 781 -17.86 9.84 30.26
CA LYS A 781 -18.10 9.95 28.80
C LYS A 781 -16.88 10.25 27.91
N LYS A 782 -15.70 10.50 28.49
CA LYS A 782 -14.47 10.81 27.74
C LYS A 782 -13.58 9.58 27.70
N GLN A 783 -13.07 9.24 26.53
CA GLN A 783 -12.23 8.06 26.34
C GLN A 783 -10.79 8.20 26.89
N TRP A 784 -10.38 9.39 27.34
CA TRP A 784 -9.02 9.69 27.81
C TRP A 784 -9.04 10.20 29.27
N PRO A 785 -7.96 9.96 30.04
CA PRO A 785 -7.89 10.38 31.44
C PRO A 785 -7.88 11.91 31.62
N GLU A 786 -8.54 12.36 32.69
CA GLU A 786 -8.48 13.75 33.17
C GLU A 786 -7.60 13.88 34.42
N PHE A 787 -7.61 15.07 35.04
CA PHE A 787 -6.79 15.42 36.22
C PHE A 787 -7.67 15.53 37.48
N PRO A 788 -7.28 14.94 38.63
CA PRO A 788 -6.04 14.18 38.85
C PRO A 788 -6.06 12.82 38.14
N LEU A 789 -4.88 12.33 37.76
CA LEU A 789 -4.73 11.02 37.11
C LEU A 789 -5.16 9.92 38.11
N PRO A 790 -6.05 8.99 37.73
CA PRO A 790 -6.32 7.80 38.54
C PRO A 790 -5.06 6.94 38.69
N LEU A 791 -4.99 6.14 39.77
CA LEU A 791 -3.88 5.20 39.95
C LEU A 791 -3.85 4.18 38.81
N PRO A 792 -2.66 3.80 38.31
CA PRO A 792 -2.51 2.69 37.38
C PRO A 792 -3.20 1.41 37.89
N SER A 793 -3.80 0.69 36.96
CA SER A 793 -4.50 -0.58 37.17
C SER A 793 -3.86 -1.63 36.27
N GLU A 794 -3.69 -2.84 36.80
CA GLU A 794 -3.15 -3.99 36.07
C GLU A 794 -4.31 -4.81 35.49
N MET A 795 -4.21 -5.19 34.22
CA MET A 795 -5.17 -6.06 33.53
C MET A 795 -4.42 -7.26 32.94
N GLU A 796 -4.78 -8.48 33.35
CA GLU A 796 -4.22 -9.70 32.75
C GLU A 796 -4.48 -9.72 31.24
N VAL A 797 -3.46 -10.10 30.47
CA VAL A 797 -3.57 -10.38 29.04
C VAL A 797 -4.55 -11.54 28.82
N LYS A 798 -5.54 -11.39 27.93
CA LYS A 798 -6.61 -12.37 27.69
C LYS A 798 -6.90 -12.53 26.20
N ILE A 799 -6.61 -13.72 25.65
CA ILE A 799 -6.75 -13.96 24.22
C ILE A 799 -8.25 -13.91 23.84
N PRO A 800 -8.66 -13.16 22.79
CA PRO A 800 -10.07 -13.00 22.41
C PRO A 800 -10.65 -14.25 21.72
N VAL A 801 -10.83 -15.32 22.51
CA VAL A 801 -11.55 -16.55 22.13
C VAL A 801 -12.96 -16.64 22.75
N LEU A 802 -13.31 -15.68 23.62
CA LEU A 802 -14.53 -15.69 24.42
C LEU A 802 -15.75 -15.17 23.63
N VAL A 803 -16.86 -15.91 23.65
CA VAL A 803 -18.09 -15.55 22.94
C VAL A 803 -19.16 -15.03 23.93
N LYS A 804 -19.57 -13.76 23.77
CA LYS A 804 -20.52 -13.09 24.68
C LYS A 804 -21.85 -13.86 24.87
N SER A 805 -22.42 -14.42 23.80
CA SER A 805 -23.70 -15.16 23.88
C SER A 805 -23.61 -16.42 24.73
N GLN A 806 -22.56 -17.23 24.54
CA GLN A 806 -22.33 -18.46 25.31
C GLN A 806 -22.19 -18.14 26.81
N LEU A 807 -21.35 -17.15 27.14
CA LEU A 807 -21.15 -16.72 28.53
C LEU A 807 -22.44 -16.19 29.17
N LEU A 808 -23.31 -15.48 28.43
CA LEU A 808 -24.61 -15.03 28.93
C LEU A 808 -25.60 -16.19 29.15
N GLU A 809 -25.56 -17.23 28.32
CA GLU A 809 -26.40 -18.44 28.51
C GLU A 809 -25.94 -19.24 29.73
N GLU A 810 -24.63 -19.49 29.86
CA GLU A 810 -24.05 -20.22 31.00
C GLU A 810 -24.18 -19.44 32.32
N HIS A 811 -24.08 -18.11 32.30
CA HIS A 811 -24.34 -17.28 33.48
C HIS A 811 -25.82 -17.35 33.91
N LYS A 812 -26.77 -17.36 32.96
CA LYS A 812 -28.20 -17.56 33.26
C LYS A 812 -28.50 -18.97 33.78
N LEU A 813 -27.78 -19.99 33.31
CA LEU A 813 -27.91 -21.35 33.84
C LEU A 813 -27.37 -21.45 35.27
N LYS A 814 -26.21 -20.85 35.57
CA LYS A 814 -25.68 -20.76 36.94
C LYS A 814 -26.66 -20.05 37.88
N LEU A 815 -27.16 -18.88 37.49
CA LEU A 815 -28.14 -18.13 38.30
C LEU A 815 -29.43 -18.91 38.60
N LYS A 816 -29.86 -19.79 37.68
CA LYS A 816 -30.99 -20.71 37.93
C LYS A 816 -30.63 -21.81 38.92
N ASN A 817 -29.51 -22.50 38.70
CA ASN A 817 -29.05 -23.55 39.60
C ASN A 817 -28.80 -23.00 41.03
N ASP A 818 -28.14 -21.85 41.15
CA ASP A 818 -27.99 -21.10 42.41
C ASP A 818 -29.37 -20.86 43.05
N SER A 819 -30.39 -20.45 42.28
CA SER A 819 -31.74 -20.20 42.83
C SER A 819 -32.49 -21.47 43.23
N GLU A 820 -32.30 -22.58 42.53
CA GLU A 820 -32.93 -23.88 42.83
C GLU A 820 -32.26 -24.56 44.05
N GLU A 821 -30.94 -24.44 44.22
CA GLU A 821 -30.24 -24.91 45.44
C GLU A 821 -30.61 -24.06 46.67
N ASN A 822 -30.73 -22.73 46.52
CA ASN A 822 -31.19 -21.85 47.60
C ASN A 822 -32.69 -22.01 47.94
N GLU A 823 -33.49 -22.67 47.11
CA GLU A 823 -34.89 -22.96 47.44
C GLU A 823 -35.02 -24.11 48.46
N PHE A 824 -34.03 -25.00 48.55
CA PHE A 824 -33.97 -26.08 49.55
C PHE A 824 -33.61 -25.62 50.97
N ASP A 825 -32.89 -24.50 51.13
CA ASP A 825 -32.50 -23.96 52.45
C ASP A 825 -33.52 -22.93 53.01
N ARG A 826 -34.55 -22.55 52.23
CA ARG A 826 -35.57 -21.57 52.64
C ARG A 826 -36.58 -22.08 53.67
N ASP A 827 -36.80 -23.39 53.76
CA ASP A 827 -37.79 -24.03 54.65
C ASP A 827 -37.46 -23.94 56.16
N LEU A 828 -36.40 -23.22 56.56
CA LEU A 828 -35.94 -23.13 57.96
C LEU A 828 -35.74 -21.72 58.53
N ASN A 829 -35.86 -20.63 57.76
CA ASN A 829 -35.75 -19.26 58.28
C ASN A 829 -36.70 -18.27 57.58
N GLU A 830 -37.97 -18.24 58.00
CA GLU A 830 -38.83 -17.07 57.77
C GLU A 830 -38.38 -15.91 58.69
N SER A 831 -37.69 -14.93 58.12
CA SER A 831 -37.52 -13.60 58.72
C SER A 831 -37.48 -12.54 57.61
N ASP A 832 -38.50 -11.68 57.58
CA ASP A 832 -38.63 -10.62 56.57
C ASP A 832 -37.48 -9.60 56.66
N ASP A 833 -36.70 -9.48 55.59
CA ASP A 833 -35.90 -8.28 55.28
C ASP A 833 -35.67 -8.19 53.76
N ASP A 834 -36.74 -7.85 53.03
CA ASP A 834 -36.73 -7.68 51.56
C ASP A 834 -36.02 -6.38 51.14
N GLN A 835 -34.69 -6.40 51.21
CA GLN A 835 -33.82 -5.40 50.59
C GLN A 835 -32.97 -6.07 49.53
N GLY A 836 -33.43 -5.98 48.27
CA GLY A 836 -32.79 -6.60 47.11
C GLY A 836 -31.41 -6.06 46.76
N THR A 837 -30.38 -6.44 47.52
CA THR A 837 -28.98 -6.32 47.10
C THR A 837 -28.67 -7.35 46.02
N ASN A 838 -29.07 -7.06 44.79
CA ASN A 838 -28.50 -7.67 43.59
C ASN A 838 -27.02 -7.29 43.49
N VAL A 839 -26.16 -8.01 44.21
CA VAL A 839 -24.70 -7.86 44.13
C VAL A 839 -24.30 -8.20 42.71
N GLU A 840 -23.69 -7.24 42.01
CA GLU A 840 -23.32 -7.35 40.60
C GLU A 840 -22.14 -8.33 40.44
N LYS A 841 -22.45 -9.63 40.38
CA LYS A 841 -21.47 -10.70 40.20
C LYS A 841 -20.84 -10.61 38.80
N GLU A 842 -19.52 -10.65 38.76
CA GLU A 842 -18.71 -10.78 37.54
C GLU A 842 -19.08 -12.04 36.74
N ILE A 843 -18.99 -11.98 35.41
CA ILE A 843 -19.29 -13.13 34.53
C ILE A 843 -18.23 -14.24 34.72
N THR A 844 -18.59 -15.26 35.50
CA THR A 844 -17.73 -16.41 35.76
C THR A 844 -17.60 -17.32 34.53
N VAL A 845 -16.45 -17.25 33.86
CA VAL A 845 -16.11 -18.12 32.69
C VAL A 845 -16.12 -19.61 33.10
N PRO A 846 -16.65 -20.54 32.29
CA PRO A 846 -16.60 -21.97 32.58
C PRO A 846 -15.18 -22.53 32.47
N VAL A 847 -14.90 -23.58 33.25
CA VAL A 847 -13.58 -24.25 33.31
C VAL A 847 -13.09 -24.71 31.93
N ASN A 848 -14.00 -25.13 31.04
CA ASN A 848 -13.66 -25.63 29.71
C ASN A 848 -13.15 -24.49 28.81
N ILE A 849 -13.89 -23.39 28.72
CA ILE A 849 -13.54 -22.22 27.90
C ILE A 849 -12.31 -21.51 28.48
N ALA A 850 -12.23 -21.41 29.82
CA ALA A 850 -11.06 -20.88 30.51
C ALA A 850 -9.79 -21.71 30.25
N ALA A 851 -9.90 -23.04 30.12
CA ALA A 851 -8.76 -23.89 29.77
C ALA A 851 -8.32 -23.75 28.31
N GLU A 852 -9.22 -23.39 27.40
CA GLU A 852 -8.89 -23.08 26.00
C GLU A 852 -8.16 -21.73 25.89
N GLU A 853 -8.61 -20.72 26.64
CA GLU A 853 -7.92 -19.43 26.79
C GLU A 853 -6.53 -19.60 27.46
N GLU A 854 -6.45 -20.28 28.61
CA GLU A 854 -5.18 -20.52 29.34
C GLU A 854 -4.17 -21.30 28.47
N TYR A 855 -4.64 -22.22 27.62
CA TYR A 855 -3.81 -22.92 26.62
C TYR A 855 -3.26 -21.97 25.54
N VAL A 856 -4.11 -21.21 24.84
CA VAL A 856 -3.65 -20.33 23.76
C VAL A 856 -2.76 -19.21 24.31
N ARG A 857 -3.12 -18.62 25.46
CA ARG A 857 -2.31 -17.61 26.15
C ARG A 857 -0.93 -18.14 26.48
N SER A 858 -0.85 -19.33 27.10
CA SER A 858 0.43 -19.96 27.44
C SER A 858 1.24 -20.34 26.18
N LYS A 859 0.58 -20.70 25.07
CA LYS A 859 1.23 -20.99 23.78
C LYS A 859 1.87 -19.74 23.16
N VAL A 860 1.18 -18.59 23.21
CA VAL A 860 1.69 -17.30 22.72
C VAL A 860 2.83 -16.79 23.60
N LEU A 861 2.61 -16.68 24.91
CA LEU A 861 3.61 -16.14 25.84
C LEU A 861 4.89 -17.00 25.88
N SER A 862 4.77 -18.34 25.85
CA SER A 862 5.97 -19.19 25.78
C SER A 862 6.73 -19.03 24.46
N SER A 863 6.07 -18.78 23.32
CA SER A 863 6.79 -18.50 22.07
C SER A 863 7.55 -17.17 22.12
N LEU A 864 6.93 -16.09 22.63
CA LEU A 864 7.58 -14.77 22.73
C LEU A 864 8.79 -14.79 23.69
N LEU A 865 8.64 -15.48 24.82
CA LEU A 865 9.72 -15.60 25.80
C LEU A 865 10.85 -16.50 25.31
N THR A 866 10.56 -17.62 24.64
CA THR A 866 11.57 -18.45 23.97
C THR A 866 12.30 -17.66 22.88
N ASP A 867 11.58 -16.96 22.00
CA ASP A 867 12.18 -16.13 20.94
C ASP A 867 13.11 -15.04 21.50
N THR A 868 12.82 -14.53 22.70
CA THR A 868 13.66 -13.55 23.39
C THR A 868 14.90 -14.20 24.01
N ILE A 869 14.75 -15.29 24.78
CA ILE A 869 15.89 -16.00 25.39
C ILE A 869 16.86 -16.53 24.32
N GLU A 870 16.38 -17.01 23.18
CA GLU A 870 17.22 -17.55 22.08
C GLU A 870 18.05 -16.47 21.35
N ASN A 871 17.65 -15.19 21.40
CA ASN A 871 18.27 -14.12 20.61
C ASN A 871 18.95 -13.03 21.46
N ASP A 872 18.31 -12.66 22.57
CA ASP A 872 18.73 -11.56 23.44
C ASP A 872 19.27 -12.08 24.79
N GLY A 873 18.91 -13.31 25.20
CA GLY A 873 19.33 -13.95 26.44
C GLY A 873 18.38 -13.69 27.62
N GLU A 874 18.87 -13.90 28.84
CA GLU A 874 18.19 -13.47 30.08
C GLU A 874 18.56 -12.01 30.38
N MET A 875 17.54 -11.17 30.62
CA MET A 875 17.69 -9.75 30.95
C MET A 875 17.59 -9.51 32.46
N TYR A 876 16.76 -10.30 33.14
CA TYR A 876 16.46 -10.20 34.58
C TYR A 876 16.91 -11.43 35.39
N GLY A 877 17.22 -12.55 34.73
CA GLY A 877 17.73 -13.78 35.36
C GLY A 877 16.64 -14.66 35.97
N ASN A 878 15.40 -14.53 35.49
CA ASN A 878 14.24 -15.34 35.93
C ASN A 878 13.42 -15.90 34.74
N GLU A 879 13.81 -15.59 33.51
CA GLU A 879 13.03 -15.89 32.30
C GLU A 879 12.95 -17.39 32.02
N ASN A 880 13.99 -18.18 32.33
CA ASN A 880 13.92 -19.64 32.22
C ASN A 880 12.95 -20.29 33.24
N ASP A 881 12.79 -19.72 34.43
CA ASP A 881 11.82 -20.21 35.42
C ASP A 881 10.38 -19.81 35.02
N LEU A 882 10.19 -18.60 34.50
CA LEU A 882 8.93 -18.16 33.90
C LEU A 882 8.53 -19.01 32.70
N LEU A 883 9.48 -19.36 31.82
CA LEU A 883 9.24 -20.24 30.68
C LEU A 883 8.85 -21.67 31.12
N GLN A 884 9.50 -22.21 32.14
CA GLN A 884 9.11 -23.51 32.73
C GLN A 884 7.70 -23.47 33.33
N ALA A 885 7.33 -22.39 34.03
CA ALA A 885 5.98 -22.18 34.54
C ALA A 885 4.93 -22.08 33.42
N LEU A 886 5.23 -21.34 32.34
CA LEU A 886 4.36 -21.26 31.14
C LEU A 886 4.16 -22.61 30.47
N VAL A 887 5.22 -23.41 30.29
CA VAL A 887 5.11 -24.77 29.73
C VAL A 887 4.28 -25.68 30.67
N GLY A 888 4.43 -25.52 31.98
CA GLY A 888 3.60 -26.22 32.98
C GLY A 888 2.11 -25.85 32.88
N ASN A 889 1.78 -24.57 32.73
CA ASN A 889 0.39 -24.09 32.59
C ASN A 889 -0.23 -24.48 31.23
N PHE A 890 0.56 -24.47 30.16
CA PHE A 890 0.19 -24.98 28.84
C PHE A 890 -0.24 -26.45 28.90
N ASP A 891 0.61 -27.34 29.43
CA ASP A 891 0.30 -28.77 29.52
C ASP A 891 -0.86 -29.06 30.50
N LYS A 892 -0.91 -28.36 31.62
CA LYS A 892 -2.01 -28.41 32.60
C LYS A 892 -3.36 -28.03 31.97
N SER A 893 -3.37 -27.05 31.07
CA SER A 893 -4.58 -26.60 30.36
C SER A 893 -5.03 -27.60 29.30
N LEU A 894 -4.09 -28.11 28.50
CA LEU A 894 -4.35 -29.22 27.57
C LEU A 894 -4.88 -30.47 28.29
N LEU A 895 -4.37 -30.80 29.47
CA LEU A 895 -4.87 -31.94 30.27
C LEU A 895 -6.31 -31.74 30.78
N ARG A 896 -6.77 -30.51 31.03
CA ARG A 896 -8.20 -30.24 31.31
C ARG A 896 -9.05 -30.49 30.07
N LEU A 897 -8.65 -29.94 28.91
CA LEU A 897 -9.36 -30.14 27.63
C LEU A 897 -9.38 -31.62 27.21
N PHE A 898 -8.29 -32.34 27.47
CA PHE A 898 -8.18 -33.79 27.26
C PHE A 898 -9.19 -34.56 28.12
N ALA A 899 -9.30 -34.23 29.41
CA ALA A 899 -10.27 -34.86 30.29
C ALA A 899 -11.71 -34.67 29.78
N VAL A 900 -12.07 -33.48 29.29
CA VAL A 900 -13.37 -33.19 28.67
C VAL A 900 -13.58 -33.99 27.37
N ALA A 901 -12.55 -34.12 26.52
CA ALA A 901 -12.60 -34.96 25.32
C ALA A 901 -12.78 -36.45 25.65
N CYS A 902 -12.15 -36.95 26.71
CA CYS A 902 -12.35 -38.31 27.21
C CYS A 902 -13.77 -38.51 27.81
N SER A 903 -14.27 -37.58 28.61
CA SER A 903 -15.64 -37.63 29.16
C SER A 903 -16.72 -37.60 28.07
N SER A 904 -16.44 -36.96 26.93
CA SER A 904 -17.32 -36.97 25.75
C SER A 904 -17.05 -38.16 24.80
N GLN A 905 -16.20 -39.12 25.19
CA GLN A 905 -15.79 -40.31 24.43
C GLN A 905 -15.18 -40.02 23.05
N ASN A 906 -14.76 -38.78 22.77
CA ASN A 906 -14.21 -38.39 21.48
C ASN A 906 -12.72 -38.77 21.37
N THR A 907 -12.48 -39.99 20.90
CA THR A 907 -11.14 -40.58 20.72
C THR A 907 -10.22 -39.75 19.82
N GLU A 908 -10.75 -39.11 18.78
CA GLU A 908 -9.96 -38.38 17.79
C GLU A 908 -9.55 -37.00 18.31
N LYS A 909 -10.49 -36.25 18.92
CA LYS A 909 -10.17 -34.97 19.59
C LYS A 909 -9.25 -35.19 20.79
N ALA A 910 -9.42 -36.28 21.54
CA ALA A 910 -8.52 -36.61 22.64
C ALA A 910 -7.09 -36.91 22.13
N LEU A 911 -6.94 -37.61 21.00
CA LEU A 911 -5.63 -37.92 20.42
C LEU A 911 -4.90 -36.67 19.90
N SER A 912 -5.59 -35.73 19.24
CA SER A 912 -4.94 -34.49 18.76
C SER A 912 -4.50 -33.58 19.91
N ILE A 913 -5.27 -33.51 21.01
CA ILE A 913 -4.86 -32.78 22.22
C ILE A 913 -3.57 -33.37 22.84
N VAL A 914 -3.39 -34.70 22.81
CA VAL A 914 -2.14 -35.34 23.29
C VAL A 914 -0.94 -35.00 22.42
N GLN A 915 -1.12 -34.89 21.09
CA GLN A 915 -0.03 -34.59 20.17
C GLN A 915 0.64 -33.23 20.44
N GLU A 916 -0.12 -32.27 20.97
CA GLU A 916 0.34 -30.92 21.35
C GLU A 916 1.07 -30.85 22.70
N LEU A 917 0.92 -31.83 23.60
CA LEU A 917 1.54 -31.81 24.93
C LEU A 917 3.07 -31.75 24.83
N LYS A 918 3.73 -30.96 25.68
CA LYS A 918 5.19 -30.77 25.68
C LYS A 918 5.92 -31.78 26.58
N GLN A 919 5.57 -31.86 27.87
CA GLN A 919 6.32 -32.65 28.85
C GLN A 919 5.95 -34.14 28.88
N ASP A 920 6.95 -35.01 29.07
CA ASP A 920 6.74 -36.44 29.31
C ASP A 920 5.89 -36.75 30.57
N ARG A 921 6.02 -35.90 31.59
CA ARG A 921 5.18 -35.92 32.79
C ARG A 921 3.70 -35.67 32.47
N ALA A 922 3.41 -34.85 31.46
CA ALA A 922 2.06 -34.57 31.00
C ALA A 922 1.50 -35.73 30.17
N LEU A 923 2.29 -36.34 29.27
CA LEU A 923 1.91 -37.59 28.59
C LEU A 923 1.58 -38.71 29.59
N THR A 924 2.39 -38.84 30.64
CA THR A 924 2.17 -39.80 31.74
C THR A 924 0.90 -39.50 32.55
N ALA A 925 0.44 -38.25 32.59
CA ALA A 925 -0.84 -37.87 33.19
C ALA A 925 -2.02 -38.16 32.24
N ALA A 926 -1.87 -37.87 30.93
CA ALA A 926 -2.87 -38.17 29.91
C ALA A 926 -3.19 -39.68 29.85
N ALA A 927 -2.18 -40.55 29.85
CA ALA A 927 -2.39 -42.01 29.89
C ALA A 927 -3.24 -42.46 31.09
N LYS A 928 -3.02 -41.88 32.28
CA LYS A 928 -3.80 -42.16 33.50
C LYS A 928 -5.22 -41.59 33.44
N ILE A 929 -5.46 -40.56 32.63
CA ILE A 929 -6.81 -40.02 32.40
C ILE A 929 -7.56 -40.90 31.39
N SER A 930 -6.92 -41.37 30.32
CA SER A 930 -7.56 -42.29 29.37
C SER A 930 -7.82 -43.68 29.94
N GLU A 931 -6.96 -44.19 30.84
CA GLU A 931 -7.22 -45.39 31.65
C GLU A 931 -8.48 -45.24 32.52
N ARG A 932 -8.64 -44.10 33.20
CA ARG A 932 -9.83 -43.81 34.04
C ARG A 932 -11.11 -43.60 33.24
N ALA A 933 -10.99 -43.23 31.96
CA ALA A 933 -12.10 -43.14 31.01
C ALA A 933 -12.35 -44.46 30.25
N GLU A 934 -11.68 -45.56 30.63
CA GLU A 934 -11.75 -46.89 29.99
C GLU A 934 -11.32 -46.93 28.51
N MET A 935 -10.66 -45.87 28.02
CA MET A 935 -10.27 -45.67 26.61
C MET A 935 -8.95 -46.39 26.28
N MET A 936 -8.91 -47.71 26.46
CA MET A 936 -7.67 -48.51 26.35
C MET A 936 -6.94 -48.39 25.00
N THR A 937 -7.68 -48.18 23.90
CA THR A 937 -7.09 -47.95 22.56
C THR A 937 -6.39 -46.61 22.45
N LEU A 938 -6.87 -45.59 23.17
CA LEU A 938 -6.23 -44.28 23.29
C LEU A 938 -4.99 -44.38 24.20
N THR A 939 -5.09 -45.03 25.37
CA THR A 939 -3.95 -45.27 26.27
C THR A 939 -2.79 -45.92 25.53
N LYS A 940 -3.04 -46.92 24.67
CA LYS A 940 -1.98 -47.50 23.85
C LYS A 940 -1.32 -46.45 22.93
N ARG A 941 -2.09 -45.70 22.15
CA ARG A 941 -1.56 -44.65 21.25
C ARG A 941 -0.76 -43.57 21.98
N ILE A 942 -1.10 -43.24 23.23
CA ILE A 942 -0.33 -42.30 24.06
C ILE A 942 1.05 -42.89 24.39
N ASN A 943 1.12 -44.18 24.72
CA ASN A 943 2.40 -44.87 24.97
C ASN A 943 3.21 -45.03 23.67
N ASP A 944 2.58 -45.43 22.56
CA ASP A 944 3.23 -45.53 21.25
C ASP A 944 3.87 -44.18 20.83
N LEU A 945 3.17 -43.05 21.07
CA LEU A 945 3.66 -41.69 20.82
C LEU A 945 4.81 -41.29 21.77
N ARG A 946 4.75 -41.72 23.04
CA ARG A 946 5.79 -41.49 24.05
C ARG A 946 7.09 -42.20 23.69
N GLU A 947 7.00 -43.47 23.27
CA GLU A 947 8.14 -44.24 22.77
C GLU A 947 8.74 -43.59 21.51
N THR A 948 7.90 -43.19 20.55
CA THR A 948 8.34 -42.47 19.33
C THR A 948 9.14 -41.19 19.65
N ARG A 949 8.69 -40.38 20.63
CA ARG A 949 9.41 -39.17 21.06
C ARG A 949 10.73 -39.49 21.77
N PHE A 950 10.80 -40.58 22.52
CA PHE A 950 12.02 -41.02 23.20
C PHE A 950 13.07 -41.52 22.20
N GLU A 951 12.67 -42.26 21.17
CA GLU A 951 13.54 -42.63 20.04
C GLU A 951 14.05 -41.38 19.28
N GLN A 952 13.18 -40.40 19.03
CA GLN A 952 13.58 -39.14 18.39
C GLN A 952 14.58 -38.33 19.23
N GLN A 953 14.45 -38.33 20.56
CA GLN A 953 15.42 -37.70 21.44
C GLN A 953 16.77 -38.44 21.43
N ILE A 954 16.78 -39.78 21.47
CA ILE A 954 18.01 -40.57 21.40
C ILE A 954 18.74 -40.40 20.06
N ASN A 955 18.00 -40.28 18.94
CA ASN A 955 18.59 -40.11 17.61
C ASN A 955 19.09 -38.67 17.30
N ASN A 956 18.81 -37.70 18.18
CA ASN A 956 19.23 -36.30 18.06
C ASN A 956 20.33 -35.90 19.06
N ILE A 957 20.94 -36.87 19.77
CA ILE A 957 22.02 -36.72 20.77
C ILE A 957 23.29 -37.42 20.29
#